data_AF-A0A550CLV4-F1
#
_entry.id   AF-A0A550CLV4-F1
#
_cell.length_a   1.000
_cell.length_b   1.000
_cell.length_c   1.000
_cell.angle_alpha   90.00
_cell.angle_beta   90.00
_cell.angle_gamma   90.00
#
_symmetry.space_group_name_H-M   'P 1'
#
loop_
_entity.id
_entity.type
_entity.pdbx_description
1 polymer ?
#
loop_
_entity_poly.entity_id
_entity_poly.type
_entity_poly.pdbx_seq_one_letter_code
_entity_poly.pdbx_strand_id
1 'polypeptide(L)'
;MDIFMRNINFFTTQYELTQCLAEILHSDPYNHMSGLPLNFAVRLFKDKRGTRPHGGIGIMTLPSVEIGQRFLHEYGEVPGRAPLKTCYPARSAGRAVMFKISDRAPIASVVEDIRRLPYQDPRAVQQQNERTTFLQRNQVAVSAVQFGWDCTDAAFSIEWETTFEGGDAYLMFDDERREMRIKIRHPSSTGRLLAIAIRFSQIVAISAPRHSESRAITATLSLPPSFESEVSNSDDPRIRLHCLPFGDHERVVAYTSLALRIVLSSQEYMRRFHELASVAELHHLDEYDYPAVRRGVFSLTHMDKLAAWQKRIPWPIAFQIESLLRCLNLDPTEILSFIPTIHAIYKASGTQYCALFLKYFQGRLDAWCAYEDENSENIQQCFDNAMREFAKQNSVEVIKPTDGSVFDSLHVIVTPTTMYLEGPFPERSNRIIRGYDAKHHDCFLRVSFVEEGRLQYRFDREVDGRAFIRDRIGTLLKQGLVIGGREFEFLAYSQSALKEHAVWFVRPFRPDGQRTKVTAATIISGIGNFENSNDRFCPARYAARLSQAFTATDASVFVEPDEIFPLDDISTRDGAYHFTDGVGTMSREMARDTWTELRRTRKRAKKSKGNPAAFQIRFMGSKGMLSVDYKLSGRAVCLRPSMIKFEAPDSSNLEIARAFDRPGKYYLNRPLIMLLEAIGVPYETFLKYQNIAVADAHRATESLEHAARMLESFGLGTSYRLTSVMLSLHRLGIDCLPGDKFYDRMLEFAINHVLRVLKNHARIPVPNAYTLVGVADVHKELKEGEVFACVKPHDSNKPIYLEGDVLISRSPTIHPGDVQVARAIGRPREGSCFAKEPLFNTVVFSVRGTFYEDYVSLKEVGERPLPSMLGGGDLDGDVYNVIPLGTHPEFRPKKTYPAAEYAAAPRRILDRPANMNDVADFVLDFISFDVGMHPSSLVQ
;
A
#
# COMPACT_ATOMS: atom_id res chain seq x y z
N MET A 1 13.10 -9.32 -36.74
CA MET A 1 13.40 -9.18 -38.18
C MET A 1 12.08 -9.02 -38.92
N ASP A 2 11.99 -8.07 -39.85
CA ASP A 2 10.79 -7.91 -40.69
C ASP A 2 10.93 -8.71 -41.98
N ILE A 3 9.87 -9.45 -42.30
CA ILE A 3 9.69 -10.21 -43.53
C ILE A 3 8.52 -9.59 -44.29
N PHE A 4 8.79 -9.15 -45.51
CA PHE A 4 7.78 -8.59 -46.40
C PHE A 4 6.98 -9.71 -47.07
N MET A 5 5.66 -9.58 -47.05
CA MET A 5 4.71 -10.53 -47.61
C MET A 5 4.00 -9.91 -48.81
N ARG A 6 3.86 -10.67 -49.91
CA ARG A 6 3.13 -10.26 -51.11
C ARG A 6 2.36 -11.43 -51.73
N ASN A 7 1.52 -11.13 -52.72
CA ASN A 7 0.61 -12.10 -53.35
C ASN A 7 -0.46 -12.65 -52.38
N ILE A 8 -0.83 -11.87 -51.37
CA ILE A 8 -1.88 -12.23 -50.41
C ILE A 8 -3.24 -12.01 -51.09
N ASN A 9 -4.14 -12.99 -51.01
CA ASN A 9 -5.50 -12.83 -51.54
C ASN A 9 -6.20 -11.66 -50.83
N PHE A 10 -6.86 -10.78 -51.59
CA PHE A 10 -7.51 -9.57 -51.08
C PHE A 10 -8.64 -9.80 -50.07
N PHE A 11 -9.12 -11.04 -49.96
CA PHE A 11 -10.16 -11.45 -49.00
C PHE A 11 -9.60 -12.18 -47.77
N THR A 12 -8.28 -12.44 -47.72
CA THR A 12 -7.65 -13.07 -46.55
C THR A 12 -7.52 -12.06 -45.42
N THR A 13 -8.09 -12.36 -44.27
CA THR A 13 -8.01 -11.45 -43.12
C THR A 13 -6.63 -11.53 -42.45
N GLN A 14 -6.28 -10.51 -41.66
CA GLN A 14 -5.05 -10.55 -40.87
C GLN A 14 -5.03 -11.74 -39.89
N TYR A 15 -6.19 -12.08 -39.29
CA TYR A 15 -6.31 -13.23 -38.37
C TYR A 15 -6.07 -14.56 -39.08
N GLU A 16 -6.67 -14.76 -40.25
CA GLU A 16 -6.49 -15.98 -41.06
C GLU A 16 -5.01 -16.17 -41.47
N LEU A 17 -4.35 -15.09 -41.89
CA LEU A 17 -2.94 -15.14 -42.25
C LEU A 17 -2.06 -15.41 -41.02
N THR A 18 -2.35 -14.78 -39.89
CA THR A 18 -1.61 -14.98 -38.63
C THR A 18 -1.76 -16.42 -38.14
N GLN A 19 -2.96 -17.00 -38.22
CA GLN A 19 -3.19 -18.40 -37.87
C GLN A 19 -2.36 -19.34 -38.76
N CYS A 20 -2.40 -19.14 -40.08
CA CYS A 20 -1.64 -19.98 -41.02
C CYS A 20 -0.13 -19.90 -40.75
N LEU A 21 0.38 -18.72 -40.41
CA LEU A 21 1.79 -18.52 -40.03
C LEU A 21 2.12 -19.13 -38.67
N ALA A 22 1.17 -19.15 -37.72
CA ALA A 22 1.35 -19.78 -36.42
C ALA A 22 1.48 -21.30 -36.54
N GLU A 23 0.65 -21.93 -37.38
CA GLU A 23 0.75 -23.37 -37.70
C GLU A 23 2.14 -23.74 -38.23
N ILE A 24 2.81 -22.83 -38.94
CA ILE A 24 4.19 -22.99 -39.41
C ILE A 24 5.18 -22.75 -38.27
N LEU A 25 5.14 -21.58 -37.63
CA LEU A 25 6.11 -21.13 -36.64
C LEU A 25 6.05 -21.87 -35.30
N HIS A 26 4.96 -22.61 -35.03
CA HIS A 26 4.80 -23.47 -33.86
C HIS A 26 5.04 -24.95 -34.18
N SER A 27 5.42 -25.27 -35.42
CA SER A 27 5.83 -26.60 -35.86
C SER A 27 7.35 -26.74 -35.89
N ASP A 28 7.85 -27.97 -36.02
CA ASP A 28 9.27 -28.20 -36.21
C ASP A 28 9.75 -27.63 -37.56
N PRO A 29 10.90 -26.93 -37.58
CA PRO A 29 11.93 -26.90 -36.55
C PRO A 29 11.94 -25.63 -35.65
N TYR A 30 10.90 -24.80 -35.70
CA TYR A 30 10.84 -23.52 -34.97
C TYR A 30 10.52 -23.71 -33.49
N ASN A 31 9.75 -24.76 -33.15
CA ASN A 31 9.34 -25.08 -31.78
C ASN A 31 10.53 -25.34 -30.83
N HIS A 32 11.64 -25.91 -31.33
CA HIS A 32 12.84 -26.16 -30.51
C HIS A 32 13.61 -24.90 -30.10
N MET A 33 13.32 -23.74 -30.71
CA MET A 33 14.05 -22.50 -30.44
C MET A 33 13.44 -21.69 -29.29
N SER A 34 12.33 -22.14 -28.70
CA SER A 34 11.64 -21.49 -27.58
C SER A 34 10.89 -22.51 -26.72
N GLY A 35 10.96 -22.41 -25.38
CA GLY A 35 10.17 -23.26 -24.46
C GLY A 35 8.67 -22.93 -24.40
N LEU A 36 8.24 -21.88 -25.11
CA LEU A 36 6.87 -21.40 -25.26
C LEU A 36 6.54 -21.16 -26.74
N PRO A 37 5.26 -21.17 -27.15
CA PRO A 37 4.87 -20.84 -28.53
C PRO A 37 5.46 -19.50 -28.97
N LEU A 38 6.12 -19.49 -30.13
CA LEU A 38 6.81 -18.32 -30.64
C LEU A 38 5.81 -17.17 -30.88
N ASN A 39 6.06 -15.99 -30.27
CA ASN A 39 5.26 -14.81 -30.54
C ASN A 39 5.82 -14.01 -31.74
N PHE A 40 4.93 -13.48 -32.58
CA PHE A 40 5.26 -12.75 -33.80
C PHE A 40 4.11 -11.81 -34.18
N ALA A 41 4.40 -10.76 -34.95
CA ALA A 41 3.39 -9.78 -35.38
C ALA A 41 3.16 -9.85 -36.89
N VAL A 42 1.90 -9.71 -37.31
CA VAL A 42 1.51 -9.65 -38.72
C VAL A 42 0.74 -8.36 -38.96
N ARG A 43 1.11 -7.60 -40.00
CA ARG A 43 0.43 -6.37 -40.39
C ARG A 43 0.17 -6.33 -41.88
N LEU A 44 -1.10 -6.24 -42.27
CA LEU A 44 -1.48 -6.02 -43.67
C LEU A 44 -1.51 -4.53 -43.99
N PHE A 45 -1.08 -4.14 -45.19
CA PHE A 45 -1.12 -2.74 -45.62
C PHE A 45 -2.43 -2.42 -46.33
N LYS A 46 -3.08 -1.32 -45.92
CA LYS A 46 -4.34 -0.83 -46.51
C LYS A 46 -4.20 -0.61 -48.02
N ASP A 47 -5.28 -0.86 -48.75
CA ASP A 47 -5.37 -0.51 -50.17
C ASP A 47 -5.31 1.01 -50.34
N LYS A 48 -4.40 1.51 -51.18
CA LYS A 48 -4.23 2.94 -51.43
C LYS A 48 -5.47 3.60 -52.05
N ARG A 49 -6.35 2.82 -52.67
CA ARG A 49 -7.62 3.28 -53.27
C ARG A 49 -8.83 3.11 -52.34
N GLY A 50 -8.65 2.47 -51.17
CA GLY A 50 -9.72 2.20 -50.20
C GLY A 50 -10.81 1.23 -50.67
N THR A 51 -10.67 0.62 -51.85
CA THR A 51 -11.68 -0.27 -52.45
C THR A 51 -11.66 -1.68 -51.88
N ARG A 52 -10.55 -2.07 -51.25
CA ARG A 52 -10.31 -3.41 -50.70
C ARG A 52 -9.80 -3.32 -49.26
N PRO A 53 -9.98 -4.37 -48.43
CA PRO A 53 -9.50 -4.36 -47.05
C PRO A 53 -7.98 -4.13 -46.92
N HIS A 54 -7.20 -4.65 -47.88
CA HIS A 54 -5.75 -4.46 -47.96
C HIS A 54 -5.25 -4.56 -49.41
N GLY A 55 -4.03 -4.07 -49.67
CA GLY A 55 -3.42 -4.06 -51.01
C GLY A 55 -2.77 -5.37 -51.45
N GLY A 56 -3.05 -6.50 -50.78
CA GLY A 56 -2.42 -7.80 -51.07
C GLY A 56 -0.96 -7.93 -50.61
N ILE A 57 -0.48 -7.00 -49.77
CA ILE A 57 0.88 -6.94 -49.23
C ILE A 57 0.86 -6.65 -47.72
N GLY A 58 1.92 -7.04 -47.01
CA GLY A 58 2.06 -6.85 -45.57
C GLY A 58 3.47 -7.11 -45.04
N ILE A 59 3.63 -7.07 -43.72
CA ILE A 59 4.88 -7.42 -43.02
C ILE A 59 4.58 -8.42 -41.90
N MET A 60 5.48 -9.39 -41.74
CA MET A 60 5.58 -10.25 -40.57
C MET A 60 6.86 -9.91 -39.79
N THR A 61 6.74 -9.67 -38.48
CA THR A 61 7.87 -9.34 -37.60
C THR A 61 8.17 -10.51 -36.67
N LEU A 62 9.40 -11.02 -36.72
CA LEU A 62 9.89 -12.14 -35.91
C LEU A 62 10.84 -11.68 -34.80
N PRO A 63 10.93 -12.41 -33.66
CA PRO A 63 11.66 -11.93 -32.48
C PRO A 63 13.19 -11.97 -32.62
N SER A 64 13.75 -12.81 -33.48
CA SER A 64 15.20 -12.87 -33.75
C SER A 64 15.51 -12.89 -35.24
N VAL A 65 16.76 -12.54 -35.60
CA VAL A 65 17.26 -12.61 -36.98
C VAL A 65 17.45 -14.06 -37.42
N GLU A 66 17.88 -14.93 -36.51
CA GLU A 66 18.09 -16.37 -36.75
C GLU A 66 16.79 -17.06 -37.19
N ILE A 67 15.67 -16.81 -36.50
CA ILE A 67 14.36 -17.35 -36.88
C ILE A 67 13.95 -16.82 -38.26
N GLY A 68 14.17 -15.53 -38.52
CA GLY A 68 13.80 -14.92 -39.80
C GLY A 68 14.61 -15.44 -40.98
N GLN A 69 15.91 -15.67 -40.80
CA GLN A 69 16.78 -16.27 -41.82
C GLN A 69 16.36 -17.71 -42.11
N ARG A 70 16.05 -18.49 -41.07
CA ARG A 70 15.55 -19.86 -41.22
C ARG A 70 14.22 -19.91 -41.96
N PHE A 71 13.29 -19.02 -41.60
CA PHE A 71 12.00 -18.91 -42.28
C PHE A 71 12.16 -18.54 -43.76
N LEU A 72 13.02 -17.57 -44.08
CA LEU A 72 13.30 -17.18 -45.47
C LEU A 72 14.03 -18.27 -46.26
N HIS A 73 14.82 -19.14 -45.62
CA HIS A 73 15.43 -20.28 -46.31
C HIS A 73 14.36 -21.28 -46.81
N GLU A 74 13.31 -21.51 -46.02
CA GLU A 74 12.26 -22.48 -46.33
C GLU A 74 11.14 -21.90 -47.20
N TYR A 75 10.69 -20.67 -46.91
CA TYR A 75 9.50 -20.05 -47.52
C TYR A 75 9.82 -18.80 -48.35
N GLY A 76 11.06 -18.31 -48.32
CA GLY A 76 11.47 -17.08 -48.99
C GLY A 76 11.66 -17.22 -50.51
N GLU A 77 11.53 -16.11 -51.21
CA GLU A 77 11.77 -16.03 -52.66
C GLU A 77 13.27 -16.08 -52.97
N VAL A 78 13.67 -17.03 -53.81
CA VAL A 78 15.03 -17.13 -54.34
C VAL A 78 14.98 -16.85 -55.85
N PRO A 79 15.80 -15.91 -56.38
CA PRO A 79 15.84 -15.66 -57.82
C PRO A 79 16.17 -16.94 -58.60
N GLY A 80 15.27 -17.35 -59.50
CA GLY A 80 15.45 -18.53 -60.36
C GLY A 80 15.10 -19.89 -59.75
N ARG A 81 14.58 -19.95 -58.51
CA ARG A 81 14.18 -21.21 -57.87
C ARG A 81 12.86 -21.07 -57.09
N ALA A 82 11.99 -22.06 -57.18
CA ALA A 82 10.76 -22.11 -56.36
C ALA A 82 11.12 -22.29 -54.87
N PRO A 83 10.35 -21.70 -53.94
CA PRO A 83 10.57 -21.88 -52.50
C PRO A 83 10.41 -23.35 -52.10
N LEU A 84 11.14 -23.79 -51.06
CA LEU A 84 11.14 -25.18 -50.60
C LEU A 84 9.77 -25.58 -50.01
N LYS A 85 9.10 -24.64 -49.36
CA LYS A 85 7.76 -24.80 -48.80
C LYS A 85 6.90 -23.59 -49.20
N THR A 86 5.58 -23.80 -49.23
CA THR A 86 4.61 -22.77 -49.62
C THR A 86 3.54 -22.61 -48.54
N CYS A 87 3.08 -21.37 -48.35
CA CYS A 87 2.08 -21.00 -47.35
C CYS A 87 0.76 -20.67 -48.04
N TYR A 88 -0.30 -21.43 -47.76
CA TYR A 88 -1.63 -21.24 -48.34
C TYR A 88 -2.65 -20.93 -47.23
N PRO A 89 -2.99 -19.66 -47.00
CA PRO A 89 -4.10 -19.30 -46.12
C PRO A 89 -5.41 -19.97 -46.57
N ALA A 90 -6.33 -20.26 -45.64
CA ALA A 90 -7.55 -21.03 -45.92
C ALA A 90 -8.43 -20.46 -47.06
N ARG A 91 -8.48 -19.13 -47.21
CA ARG A 91 -9.20 -18.43 -48.30
C ARG A 91 -8.32 -18.01 -49.47
N SER A 92 -7.15 -18.62 -49.63
CA SER A 92 -6.18 -18.25 -50.65
C SER A 92 -6.62 -18.52 -52.09
N ALA A 93 -7.64 -19.36 -52.32
CA ALA A 93 -8.04 -19.82 -53.65
C ALA A 93 -6.84 -20.37 -54.45
N GLY A 94 -5.94 -21.11 -53.79
CA GLY A 94 -4.74 -21.69 -54.41
C GLY A 94 -3.56 -20.71 -54.58
N ARG A 95 -3.61 -19.50 -54.00
CA ARG A 95 -2.53 -18.51 -54.11
C ARG A 95 -1.55 -18.63 -52.94
N ALA A 96 -0.31 -19.00 -53.24
CA ALA A 96 0.77 -19.02 -52.25
C ALA A 96 1.20 -17.59 -51.87
N VAL A 97 1.36 -17.34 -50.56
CA VAL A 97 1.97 -16.10 -50.06
C VAL A 97 3.46 -16.15 -50.33
N MET A 98 4.01 -15.05 -50.87
CA MET A 98 5.42 -14.93 -51.20
C MET A 98 6.13 -14.08 -50.15
N PHE A 99 7.28 -14.53 -49.67
CA PHE A 99 8.03 -13.90 -48.59
C PHE A 99 9.40 -13.42 -49.07
N LYS A 100 9.79 -12.20 -48.70
CA LYS A 100 11.15 -11.71 -48.90
C LYS A 100 11.62 -10.92 -47.69
N ILE A 101 12.92 -10.72 -47.55
CA ILE A 101 13.43 -9.79 -46.53
C ILE A 101 12.84 -8.39 -46.74
N SER A 102 12.44 -7.73 -45.65
CA SER A 102 11.97 -6.35 -45.71
C SER A 102 13.13 -5.41 -45.98
N ASP A 103 12.93 -4.45 -46.89
CA ASP A 103 13.88 -3.37 -47.17
C ASP A 103 13.87 -2.26 -46.08
N ARG A 104 13.02 -2.42 -45.06
CA ARG A 104 12.86 -1.50 -43.93
C ARG A 104 13.22 -2.17 -42.61
N ALA A 105 13.84 -1.40 -41.72
CA ALA A 105 14.12 -1.85 -40.36
C ALA A 105 12.81 -2.11 -39.57
N PRO A 106 12.81 -3.13 -38.70
CA PRO A 106 11.65 -3.44 -37.87
C PRO A 106 11.38 -2.32 -36.85
N ILE A 107 10.11 -2.12 -36.53
CA ILE A 107 9.70 -1.16 -35.49
C ILE A 107 10.16 -1.70 -34.13
N ALA A 108 11.01 -0.95 -33.43
CA ALA A 108 11.64 -1.41 -32.19
C ALA A 108 10.63 -1.81 -31.10
N SER A 109 9.55 -1.03 -30.92
CA SER A 109 8.51 -1.34 -29.93
C SER A 109 7.82 -2.67 -30.21
N VAL A 110 7.47 -2.95 -31.48
CA VAL A 110 6.83 -4.20 -31.88
C VAL A 110 7.74 -5.40 -31.62
N VAL A 111 9.05 -5.27 -31.88
CA VAL A 111 10.03 -6.33 -31.60
C VAL A 111 10.18 -6.57 -30.11
N GLU A 112 10.13 -5.52 -29.30
CA GLU A 112 10.19 -5.62 -27.84
C GLU A 112 8.92 -6.27 -27.27
N ASP A 113 7.74 -5.91 -27.78
CA ASP A 113 6.46 -6.47 -27.37
C ASP A 113 6.41 -7.98 -27.65
N ILE A 114 6.76 -8.43 -28.85
CA ILE A 114 6.75 -9.87 -29.17
C ILE A 114 7.81 -10.67 -28.41
N ARG A 115 8.88 -10.03 -27.90
CA ARG A 115 9.88 -10.70 -27.06
C ARG A 115 9.43 -10.84 -25.61
N ARG A 116 8.62 -9.90 -25.13
CA ARG A 116 8.19 -9.82 -23.73
C ARG A 116 6.85 -10.50 -23.47
N LEU A 117 5.93 -10.43 -24.43
CA LEU A 117 4.56 -10.91 -24.28
C LEU A 117 4.39 -12.33 -24.85
N PRO A 118 3.54 -13.17 -24.23
CA PRO A 118 3.18 -14.47 -24.78
C PRO A 118 2.36 -14.34 -26.08
N TYR A 119 2.43 -15.34 -26.94
CA TYR A 119 1.58 -15.45 -28.14
C TYR A 119 0.10 -15.56 -27.74
N GLN A 120 -0.78 -14.90 -28.50
CA GLN A 120 -2.24 -14.98 -28.35
C GLN A 120 -2.86 -15.61 -29.60
N ASP A 121 -3.83 -16.52 -29.43
CA ASP A 121 -4.51 -17.18 -30.55
C ASP A 121 -5.34 -16.15 -31.36
N PRO A 122 -5.07 -15.99 -32.67
CA PRO A 122 -5.81 -15.09 -33.55
C PRO A 122 -7.32 -15.32 -33.57
N ARG A 123 -7.78 -16.56 -33.35
CA ARG A 123 -9.21 -16.87 -33.28
C ARG A 123 -9.86 -16.28 -32.04
N ALA A 124 -9.20 -16.39 -30.89
CA ALA A 124 -9.66 -15.81 -29.64
C ALA A 124 -9.66 -14.27 -29.73
N VAL A 125 -8.60 -13.69 -30.30
CA VAL A 125 -8.53 -12.23 -30.53
C VAL A 125 -9.61 -11.75 -31.50
N GLN A 126 -9.87 -12.50 -32.58
CA GLN A 126 -10.94 -12.17 -33.52
C GLN A 126 -12.31 -12.21 -32.85
N GLN A 127 -12.63 -13.29 -32.12
CA GLN A 127 -13.90 -13.43 -31.40
C GLN A 127 -14.09 -12.32 -30.37
N GLN A 128 -13.04 -11.99 -29.61
CA GLN A 128 -13.07 -10.89 -28.64
C GLN A 128 -13.32 -9.54 -29.33
N ASN A 129 -12.66 -9.27 -30.46
CA ASN A 129 -12.84 -8.02 -31.21
C ASN A 129 -14.23 -7.92 -31.85
N GLU A 130 -14.77 -9.02 -32.37
CA GLU A 130 -16.14 -9.08 -32.88
C GLU A 130 -17.17 -8.84 -31.77
N ARG A 131 -16.98 -9.48 -30.61
CA ARG A 131 -17.79 -9.28 -29.40
C ARG A 131 -17.75 -7.83 -28.92
N THR A 132 -16.55 -7.26 -28.76
CA THR A 132 -16.34 -5.86 -28.37
C THR A 132 -17.00 -4.90 -29.35
N THR A 133 -16.83 -5.11 -30.66
CA THR A 133 -17.44 -4.26 -31.69
C THR A 133 -18.96 -4.36 -31.66
N PHE A 134 -19.51 -5.55 -31.42
CA PHE A 134 -20.95 -5.75 -31.28
C PHE A 134 -21.50 -5.01 -30.04
N LEU A 135 -20.85 -5.16 -28.89
CA LEU A 135 -21.29 -4.52 -27.64
C LEU A 135 -21.17 -2.99 -27.71
N GLN A 136 -20.12 -2.44 -28.33
CA GLN A 136 -19.95 -0.99 -28.49
C GLN A 136 -20.97 -0.34 -29.44
N ARG A 137 -21.41 -1.07 -30.48
CA ARG A 137 -22.39 -0.56 -31.45
C ARG A 137 -23.82 -0.59 -30.94
N ASN A 138 -24.09 -1.39 -29.92
CA ASN A 138 -25.43 -1.66 -29.42
C ASN A 138 -25.64 -1.05 -28.05
N GLN A 139 -26.70 -0.26 -27.94
CA GLN A 139 -27.01 0.51 -26.75
C GLN A 139 -28.49 0.37 -26.39
N VAL A 140 -28.79 0.44 -25.10
CA VAL A 140 -30.12 0.25 -24.53
C VAL A 140 -30.59 1.59 -23.96
N ALA A 141 -31.68 2.16 -24.47
CA ALA A 141 -32.13 3.49 -24.04
C ALA A 141 -32.72 3.44 -22.62
N VAL A 142 -32.23 4.33 -21.76
CA VAL A 142 -32.61 4.43 -20.34
C VAL A 142 -33.52 5.64 -20.15
N SER A 143 -34.68 5.43 -19.52
CA SER A 143 -35.66 6.48 -19.20
C SER A 143 -35.49 7.05 -17.80
N ALA A 144 -35.00 6.26 -16.84
CA ALA A 144 -34.67 6.74 -15.52
C ALA A 144 -33.55 5.92 -14.85
N VAL A 145 -32.77 6.58 -14.01
CA VAL A 145 -31.82 5.95 -13.09
C VAL A 145 -32.25 6.27 -11.67
N GLN A 146 -32.30 5.24 -10.82
CA GLN A 146 -32.77 5.32 -9.46
C GLN A 146 -31.76 4.67 -8.51
N PHE A 147 -31.35 5.39 -7.47
CA PHE A 147 -30.59 4.83 -6.36
C PHE A 147 -31.50 4.71 -5.15
N GLY A 148 -31.31 3.65 -4.37
CA GLY A 148 -32.28 3.29 -3.34
C GLY A 148 -31.72 2.51 -2.17
N TRP A 149 -32.64 1.90 -1.45
CA TRP A 149 -32.38 1.10 -0.26
C TRP A 149 -33.22 -0.17 -0.31
N ASP A 150 -32.59 -1.34 -0.14
CA ASP A 150 -33.29 -2.61 -0.07
C ASP A 150 -33.88 -2.77 1.34
N CYS A 151 -35.20 -2.69 1.44
CA CYS A 151 -35.90 -2.79 2.72
C CYS A 151 -36.04 -4.26 3.16
N THR A 152 -36.19 -4.46 4.48
CA THR A 152 -36.38 -5.80 5.09
C THR A 152 -37.63 -6.54 4.61
N ASP A 153 -38.59 -5.83 4.03
CA ASP A 153 -39.80 -6.41 3.42
C ASP A 153 -39.65 -6.72 1.93
N ALA A 154 -38.40 -6.85 1.46
CA ALA A 154 -38.04 -7.18 0.08
C ALA A 154 -38.59 -6.19 -0.97
N ALA A 155 -38.66 -4.91 -0.60
CA ALA A 155 -39.02 -3.81 -1.49
C ALA A 155 -37.85 -2.83 -1.64
N PHE A 156 -37.63 -2.36 -2.87
CA PHE A 156 -36.68 -1.29 -3.18
C PHE A 156 -37.29 0.07 -2.86
N SER A 157 -36.72 0.78 -1.88
CA SER A 157 -37.08 2.16 -1.64
C SER A 157 -36.36 3.09 -2.62
N ILE A 158 -37.10 3.85 -3.42
CA ILE A 158 -36.52 4.86 -4.32
C ILE A 158 -36.19 6.12 -3.52
N GLU A 159 -34.91 6.41 -3.34
CA GLU A 159 -34.40 7.53 -2.54
C GLU A 159 -33.87 8.67 -3.42
N TRP A 160 -33.40 8.32 -4.61
CA TRP A 160 -32.98 9.25 -5.64
C TRP A 160 -33.48 8.79 -7.00
N GLU A 161 -33.88 9.73 -7.86
CA GLU A 161 -34.29 9.45 -9.21
C GLU A 161 -33.95 10.61 -10.12
N THR A 162 -33.49 10.29 -11.32
CA THR A 162 -33.43 11.21 -12.44
C THR A 162 -34.10 10.56 -13.64
N THR A 163 -34.86 11.35 -14.39
CA THR A 163 -35.53 10.92 -15.62
C THR A 163 -34.85 11.57 -16.82
N PHE A 164 -34.87 10.88 -17.96
CA PHE A 164 -34.20 11.31 -19.18
C PHE A 164 -35.18 11.32 -20.35
N GLU A 165 -35.02 12.30 -21.25
CA GLU A 165 -35.75 12.33 -22.52
C GLU A 165 -35.05 11.43 -23.56
N GLY A 166 -35.77 11.09 -24.63
CA GLY A 166 -35.37 10.03 -25.57
C GLY A 166 -34.00 10.25 -26.21
N GLY A 167 -32.98 9.56 -25.69
CA GLY A 167 -31.60 9.57 -26.20
C GLY A 167 -30.57 10.22 -25.26
N ASP A 168 -31.00 10.82 -24.16
CA ASP A 168 -30.08 11.47 -23.21
C ASP A 168 -29.35 10.48 -22.31
N ALA A 169 -29.90 9.28 -22.08
CA ALA A 169 -29.24 8.23 -21.34
C ALA A 169 -29.34 6.87 -22.03
N TYR A 170 -28.25 6.12 -22.00
CA TYR A 170 -28.19 4.77 -22.55
C TYR A 170 -27.22 3.87 -21.80
N LEU A 171 -27.54 2.58 -21.76
CA LEU A 171 -26.73 1.52 -21.17
C LEU A 171 -25.99 0.77 -22.26
N MET A 172 -24.71 0.49 -22.02
CA MET A 172 -23.87 -0.34 -22.88
C MET A 172 -22.93 -1.21 -22.04
N PHE A 173 -22.26 -2.17 -22.69
CA PHE A 173 -21.27 -3.03 -22.05
C PHE A 173 -19.87 -2.71 -22.56
N ASP A 174 -18.91 -2.66 -21.66
CA ASP A 174 -17.48 -2.59 -21.94
C ASP A 174 -16.87 -3.99 -21.73
N ASP A 175 -16.52 -4.63 -22.83
CA ASP A 175 -16.04 -6.02 -22.83
C ASP A 175 -14.63 -6.14 -22.25
N GLU A 176 -13.76 -5.16 -22.52
CA GLU A 176 -12.38 -5.16 -22.04
C GLU A 176 -12.32 -5.00 -20.53
N ARG A 177 -13.18 -4.13 -19.98
CA ARG A 177 -13.25 -3.85 -18.53
C ARG A 177 -14.20 -4.75 -17.77
N ARG A 178 -15.02 -5.55 -18.48
CA ARG A 178 -16.12 -6.36 -17.90
C ARG A 178 -17.06 -5.47 -17.08
N GLU A 179 -17.52 -4.38 -17.69
CA GLU A 179 -18.34 -3.35 -17.05
C GLU A 179 -19.68 -3.14 -17.77
N MET A 180 -20.73 -2.88 -17.00
CA MET A 180 -21.97 -2.25 -17.45
C MET A 180 -21.84 -0.74 -17.25
N ARG A 181 -22.02 0.04 -18.31
CA ARG A 181 -21.85 1.50 -18.29
C ARG A 181 -23.13 2.21 -18.72
N ILE A 182 -23.63 3.09 -17.86
CA ILE A 182 -24.77 3.96 -18.14
C ILE A 182 -24.22 5.33 -18.49
N LYS A 183 -24.32 5.72 -19.76
CA LYS A 183 -23.86 7.01 -20.28
C LYS A 183 -25.00 8.00 -20.27
N ILE A 184 -24.74 9.19 -19.75
CA ILE A 184 -25.72 10.24 -19.47
C ILE A 184 -25.23 11.56 -20.06
N ARG A 185 -26.04 12.16 -20.92
CA ARG A 185 -25.91 13.52 -21.43
C ARG A 185 -26.82 14.40 -20.58
N HIS A 186 -26.24 15.36 -19.85
CA HIS A 186 -27.02 16.23 -18.98
C HIS A 186 -26.64 17.71 -19.20
N PRO A 187 -27.59 18.65 -19.25
CA PRO A 187 -27.32 20.08 -19.49
C PRO A 187 -26.31 20.70 -18.50
N SER A 188 -26.31 20.25 -17.24
CA SER A 188 -25.38 20.75 -16.20
C SER A 188 -23.91 20.38 -16.45
N SER A 189 -23.62 19.47 -17.38
CA SER A 189 -22.27 19.04 -17.75
C SER A 189 -22.01 19.30 -19.24
N THR A 190 -22.15 20.57 -19.65
CA THR A 190 -22.03 20.96 -21.06
C THR A 190 -20.66 20.56 -21.64
N GLY A 191 -20.67 19.80 -22.73
CA GLY A 191 -19.44 19.33 -23.41
C GLY A 191 -18.83 18.04 -22.84
N ARG A 192 -19.40 17.45 -21.78
CA ARG A 192 -18.95 16.19 -21.18
C ARG A 192 -20.09 15.17 -21.07
N LEU A 193 -19.75 13.90 -21.22
CA LEU A 193 -20.65 12.77 -21.03
C LEU A 193 -20.37 12.17 -19.65
N LEU A 194 -21.40 11.98 -18.84
CA LEU A 194 -21.28 11.34 -17.54
C LEU A 194 -21.46 9.84 -17.70
N ALA A 195 -20.79 9.05 -16.86
CA ALA A 195 -20.91 7.61 -16.87
C ALA A 195 -21.06 7.07 -15.45
N ILE A 196 -21.96 6.09 -15.28
CA ILE A 196 -22.04 5.22 -14.11
C ILE A 196 -21.51 3.86 -14.56
N ALA A 197 -20.35 3.45 -14.04
CA ALA A 197 -19.68 2.21 -14.43
C ALA A 197 -19.74 1.19 -13.29
N ILE A 198 -20.22 -0.02 -13.62
CA ILE A 198 -20.43 -1.13 -12.69
C ILE A 198 -19.69 -2.34 -13.23
N ARG A 199 -18.70 -2.84 -12.50
CA ARG A 199 -17.98 -4.07 -12.87
C ARG A 199 -18.84 -5.28 -12.58
N PHE A 200 -18.75 -6.32 -13.41
CA PHE A 200 -19.51 -7.55 -13.17
C PHE A 200 -19.17 -8.20 -11.84
N SER A 201 -17.92 -8.09 -11.39
CA SER A 201 -17.48 -8.59 -10.09
C SER A 201 -18.09 -7.85 -8.88
N GLN A 202 -18.69 -6.67 -9.09
CA GLN A 202 -19.36 -5.91 -8.04
C GLN A 202 -20.81 -6.34 -7.87
N ILE A 203 -21.43 -6.93 -8.90
CA ILE A 203 -22.84 -7.31 -8.90
C ILE A 203 -23.01 -8.57 -8.03
N VAL A 204 -23.77 -8.44 -6.95
CA VAL A 204 -24.14 -9.56 -6.06
C VAL A 204 -25.38 -10.26 -6.61
N ALA A 205 -26.38 -9.47 -6.99
CA ALA A 205 -27.61 -9.94 -7.61
C ALA A 205 -28.06 -8.93 -8.67
N ILE A 206 -28.64 -9.43 -9.75
CA ILE A 206 -29.24 -8.60 -10.80
C ILE A 206 -30.48 -9.28 -11.36
N SER A 207 -31.59 -8.55 -11.44
CA SER A 207 -32.84 -9.01 -12.03
C SER A 207 -33.27 -8.10 -13.18
N ALA A 208 -33.71 -8.73 -14.27
CA ALA A 208 -34.25 -8.06 -15.46
C ALA A 208 -35.48 -8.85 -15.97
N PRO A 209 -36.70 -8.53 -15.51
CA PRO A 209 -37.90 -9.30 -15.81
C PRO A 209 -38.29 -9.19 -17.29
N ARG A 210 -38.19 -10.30 -18.03
CA ARG A 210 -38.40 -10.34 -19.49
C ARG A 210 -39.87 -10.28 -19.89
N HIS A 211 -40.73 -10.84 -19.05
CA HIS A 211 -42.16 -11.06 -19.34
C HIS A 211 -43.11 -10.22 -18.47
N SER A 212 -42.57 -9.33 -17.63
CA SER A 212 -43.35 -8.40 -16.81
C SER A 212 -43.67 -7.09 -17.55
N GLU A 213 -44.66 -6.36 -17.04
CA GLU A 213 -44.88 -4.95 -17.38
C GLU A 213 -43.77 -4.03 -16.83
N SER A 214 -43.02 -4.50 -15.83
CA SER A 214 -41.87 -3.80 -15.26
C SER A 214 -40.74 -3.70 -16.27
N ARG A 215 -40.42 -2.48 -16.68
CA ARG A 215 -39.32 -2.16 -17.61
C ARG A 215 -38.01 -1.86 -16.88
N ALA A 216 -37.80 -2.42 -15.69
CA ALA A 216 -36.69 -2.02 -14.82
C ALA A 216 -35.73 -3.16 -14.54
N ILE A 217 -34.44 -2.88 -14.68
CA ILE A 217 -33.34 -3.72 -14.22
C ILE A 217 -33.03 -3.30 -12.78
N THR A 218 -32.95 -4.25 -11.86
CA THR A 218 -32.58 -3.99 -10.46
C THR A 218 -31.30 -4.74 -10.14
N ALA A 219 -30.33 -4.07 -9.51
CA ALA A 219 -29.04 -4.65 -9.16
C ALA A 219 -28.67 -4.29 -7.73
N THR A 220 -28.24 -5.30 -6.98
CA THR A 220 -27.62 -5.18 -5.65
C THR A 220 -26.12 -5.37 -5.82
N LEU A 221 -25.34 -4.43 -5.30
CA LEU A 221 -23.91 -4.33 -5.49
C LEU A 221 -23.17 -4.55 -4.16
N SER A 222 -22.00 -5.20 -4.23
CA SER A 222 -21.08 -5.34 -3.11
C SER A 222 -20.24 -4.09 -2.86
N LEU A 223 -20.11 -3.23 -3.89
CA LEU A 223 -19.37 -1.96 -3.85
C LEU A 223 -20.11 -0.90 -4.67
N PRO A 224 -20.02 0.39 -4.31
CA PRO A 224 -20.56 1.48 -5.10
C PRO A 224 -20.04 1.50 -6.55
N PRO A 225 -20.85 1.96 -7.53
CA PRO A 225 -20.40 2.16 -8.89
C PRO A 225 -19.38 3.30 -8.99
N SER A 226 -18.59 3.31 -10.06
CA SER A 226 -17.71 4.43 -10.40
C SER A 226 -18.51 5.50 -11.14
N PHE A 227 -18.45 6.74 -10.65
CA PHE A 227 -18.99 7.92 -11.33
C PHE A 227 -17.88 8.60 -12.11
N GLU A 228 -18.07 8.81 -13.40
CA GLU A 228 -17.04 9.31 -14.30
C GLU A 228 -17.57 10.42 -15.22
N SER A 229 -16.67 11.30 -15.65
CA SER A 229 -16.91 12.34 -16.63
C SER A 229 -15.93 12.19 -17.79
N GLU A 230 -16.46 12.06 -19.00
CA GLU A 230 -15.71 11.82 -20.24
C GLU A 230 -15.90 13.00 -21.19
N VAL A 231 -14.86 13.42 -21.90
CA VAL A 231 -15.01 14.41 -22.98
C VAL A 231 -15.32 13.66 -24.27
N SER A 232 -16.40 14.05 -24.97
CA SER A 232 -16.78 13.40 -26.22
C SER A 232 -15.76 13.71 -27.33
N ASN A 233 -15.13 12.69 -27.92
CA ASN A 233 -14.17 12.78 -29.04
C ASN A 233 -12.76 13.33 -28.74
N SER A 234 -12.23 13.16 -27.53
CA SER A 234 -10.83 13.47 -27.22
C SER A 234 -10.12 12.29 -26.56
N ASP A 235 -8.81 12.16 -26.77
CA ASP A 235 -7.92 11.25 -26.03
C ASP A 235 -7.67 11.74 -24.57
N ASP A 236 -8.40 12.75 -24.10
CA ASP A 236 -8.29 13.26 -22.73
C ASP A 236 -8.71 12.19 -21.71
N PRO A 237 -7.99 12.07 -20.58
CA PRO A 237 -8.33 11.12 -19.54
C PRO A 237 -9.69 11.44 -18.92
N ARG A 238 -10.44 10.38 -18.59
CA ARG A 238 -11.72 10.52 -17.89
C ARG A 238 -11.49 11.06 -16.48
N ILE A 239 -12.44 11.79 -15.93
CA ILE A 239 -12.34 12.30 -14.57
C ILE A 239 -13.28 11.50 -13.68
N ARG A 240 -12.76 10.97 -12.58
CA ARG A 240 -13.59 10.32 -11.57
C ARG A 240 -14.29 11.36 -10.70
N LEU A 241 -15.53 11.08 -10.36
CA LEU A 241 -16.41 11.89 -9.52
C LEU A 241 -16.77 11.11 -8.25
N HIS A 242 -17.06 11.83 -7.16
CA HIS A 242 -17.56 11.25 -5.91
C HIS A 242 -19.09 11.08 -5.93
N CYS A 243 -19.80 11.81 -6.79
CA CYS A 243 -21.24 11.69 -7.02
C CYS A 243 -21.61 12.18 -8.43
N LEU A 244 -22.90 12.10 -8.78
CA LEU A 244 -23.40 12.76 -9.98
C LEU A 244 -23.60 14.26 -9.69
N PRO A 245 -23.20 15.18 -10.59
CA PRO A 245 -23.21 16.62 -10.33
C PRO A 245 -24.59 17.28 -10.55
N PHE A 246 -25.68 16.55 -10.30
CA PHE A 246 -27.05 17.02 -10.50
C PHE A 246 -28.06 16.27 -9.61
N GLY A 247 -29.26 16.82 -9.51
CA GLY A 247 -30.40 16.16 -8.86
C GLY A 247 -30.23 15.92 -7.35
N ASP A 248 -29.37 16.65 -6.64
CA ASP A 248 -29.09 16.46 -5.21
C ASP A 248 -28.61 15.02 -4.88
N HIS A 249 -27.91 14.37 -5.82
CA HIS A 249 -27.39 13.03 -5.63
C HIS A 249 -26.33 12.97 -4.51
N GLU A 250 -25.53 14.04 -4.36
CA GLU A 250 -24.51 14.17 -3.33
C GLU A 250 -25.03 13.86 -1.92
N ARG A 251 -26.30 14.23 -1.63
CA ARG A 251 -26.91 14.01 -0.32
C ARG A 251 -27.11 12.53 0.02
N VAL A 252 -27.40 11.69 -0.97
CA VAL A 252 -27.86 10.31 -0.78
C VAL A 252 -26.86 9.25 -1.23
N VAL A 253 -25.93 9.60 -2.13
CA VAL A 253 -24.93 8.69 -2.70
C VAL A 253 -24.17 7.88 -1.65
N ALA A 254 -23.90 8.48 -0.49
CA ALA A 254 -23.16 7.85 0.60
C ALA A 254 -23.92 6.67 1.24
N TYR A 255 -25.23 6.58 1.04
CA TYR A 255 -26.12 5.60 1.66
C TYR A 255 -26.84 4.68 0.66
N THR A 256 -27.03 5.14 -0.59
CA THR A 256 -27.91 4.46 -1.56
C THR A 256 -27.17 3.79 -2.72
N SER A 257 -25.83 3.85 -2.74
CA SER A 257 -25.03 3.42 -3.91
C SER A 257 -24.94 1.90 -4.10
N LEU A 258 -25.39 1.09 -3.13
CA LEU A 258 -25.36 -0.38 -3.25
C LEU A 258 -26.61 -0.96 -3.91
N ALA A 259 -27.71 -0.21 -3.99
CA ALA A 259 -28.95 -0.66 -4.61
C ALA A 259 -29.31 0.27 -5.77
N LEU A 260 -29.33 -0.28 -6.98
CA LEU A 260 -29.52 0.45 -8.22
C LEU A 260 -30.70 -0.10 -9.01
N ARG A 261 -31.57 0.78 -9.50
CA ARG A 261 -32.65 0.44 -10.42
C ARG A 261 -32.60 1.30 -11.68
N ILE A 262 -32.61 0.65 -12.84
CA ILE A 262 -32.47 1.28 -14.16
C ILE A 262 -33.75 1.03 -14.93
N VAL A 263 -34.50 2.08 -15.22
CA VAL A 263 -35.75 1.99 -15.98
C VAL A 263 -35.45 2.18 -17.45
N LEU A 264 -35.85 1.20 -18.27
CA LEU A 264 -35.69 1.22 -19.72
C LEU A 264 -36.83 1.96 -20.40
N SER A 265 -36.57 2.48 -21.59
CA SER A 265 -37.56 3.24 -22.35
C SER A 265 -38.71 2.37 -22.89
N SER A 266 -38.44 1.11 -23.23
CA SER A 266 -39.43 0.18 -23.80
C SER A 266 -39.12 -1.28 -23.44
N GLN A 267 -40.12 -2.16 -23.61
CA GLN A 267 -39.93 -3.61 -23.43
C GLN A 267 -39.03 -4.22 -24.51
N GLU A 268 -38.89 -3.58 -25.67
CA GLU A 268 -37.94 -4.01 -26.70
C GLU A 268 -36.49 -3.88 -26.21
N TYR A 269 -36.19 -2.78 -25.52
CA TYR A 269 -34.90 -2.56 -24.90
C TYR A 269 -34.60 -3.58 -23.78
N MET A 270 -35.62 -4.09 -23.08
CA MET A 270 -35.45 -5.19 -22.13
C MET A 270 -34.96 -6.47 -22.84
N ARG A 271 -35.56 -6.83 -23.98
CA ARG A 271 -35.09 -7.98 -24.78
C ARG A 271 -33.67 -7.76 -25.31
N ARG A 272 -33.37 -6.54 -25.75
CA ARG A 272 -32.03 -6.16 -26.22
C ARG A 272 -30.98 -6.25 -25.11
N PHE A 273 -31.34 -5.84 -23.89
CA PHE A 273 -30.47 -5.99 -22.72
C PHE A 273 -30.10 -7.45 -22.45
N HIS A 274 -31.08 -8.37 -22.49
CA HIS A 274 -30.83 -9.80 -22.32
C HIS A 274 -29.86 -10.36 -23.38
N GLU A 275 -30.03 -9.97 -24.64
CA GLU A 275 -29.11 -10.34 -25.73
C GLU A 275 -27.68 -9.83 -25.47
N LEU A 276 -27.56 -8.55 -25.09
CA LEU A 276 -26.25 -7.94 -24.81
C LEU A 276 -25.59 -8.53 -23.56
N ALA A 277 -26.36 -8.79 -22.50
CA ALA A 277 -25.87 -9.42 -21.27
C ALA A 277 -25.35 -10.84 -21.54
N SER A 278 -26.04 -11.60 -22.39
CA SER A 278 -25.57 -12.92 -22.83
C SER A 278 -24.28 -12.84 -23.63
N VAL A 279 -24.17 -11.89 -24.55
CA VAL A 279 -22.95 -11.69 -25.36
C VAL A 279 -21.78 -11.19 -24.50
N ALA A 280 -22.05 -10.32 -23.53
CA ALA A 280 -21.05 -9.83 -22.58
C ALA A 280 -20.67 -10.85 -21.49
N GLU A 281 -21.29 -12.04 -21.48
CA GLU A 281 -21.10 -13.09 -20.48
C GLU A 281 -21.34 -12.59 -19.05
N LEU A 282 -22.40 -11.80 -18.87
CA LEU A 282 -22.94 -11.49 -17.56
C LEU A 282 -23.71 -12.72 -17.05
N HIS A 283 -23.14 -13.40 -16.06
CA HIS A 283 -23.73 -14.60 -15.46
C HIS A 283 -24.73 -14.22 -14.34
N HIS A 284 -25.65 -15.14 -14.02
CA HIS A 284 -26.62 -15.00 -12.91
C HIS A 284 -27.60 -13.82 -13.06
N LEU A 285 -28.23 -13.71 -14.24
CA LEU A 285 -29.32 -12.75 -14.46
C LEU A 285 -30.67 -13.39 -14.12
N ASP A 286 -31.32 -12.87 -13.09
CA ASP A 286 -32.65 -13.32 -12.66
C ASP A 286 -33.77 -12.64 -13.45
N GLU A 287 -34.98 -13.20 -13.42
CA GLU A 287 -36.15 -12.72 -14.18
C GLU A 287 -37.36 -12.34 -13.30
N TYR A 288 -37.18 -12.11 -11.99
CA TYR A 288 -38.28 -11.73 -11.09
C TYR A 288 -38.50 -10.21 -11.01
N ASP A 289 -39.73 -9.80 -10.76
CA ASP A 289 -40.02 -8.40 -10.46
C ASP A 289 -39.59 -8.06 -9.03
N TYR A 290 -38.80 -6.99 -8.91
CA TYR A 290 -38.45 -6.43 -7.61
C TYR A 290 -39.33 -5.19 -7.33
N PRO A 291 -40.25 -5.27 -6.35
CA PRO A 291 -41.17 -4.17 -6.05
C PRO A 291 -40.40 -2.90 -5.68
N ALA A 292 -40.78 -1.77 -6.28
CA ALA A 292 -40.15 -0.48 -6.00
C ALA A 292 -41.19 0.54 -5.51
N VAL A 293 -40.89 1.21 -4.39
CA VAL A 293 -41.77 2.19 -3.74
C VAL A 293 -40.94 3.39 -3.32
N ARG A 294 -41.44 4.61 -3.48
CA ARG A 294 -40.76 5.81 -2.95
C ARG A 294 -41.13 6.02 -1.49
N ARG A 295 -40.28 5.62 -0.54
CA ARG A 295 -40.53 5.82 0.91
C ARG A 295 -39.88 7.07 1.48
N GLY A 296 -38.79 7.55 0.89
CA GLY A 296 -38.07 8.72 1.39
C GLY A 296 -37.43 8.46 2.76
N VAL A 297 -36.87 7.25 2.93
CA VAL A 297 -36.16 6.82 4.14
C VAL A 297 -35.03 7.81 4.46
N PHE A 298 -34.28 8.23 3.44
CA PHE A 298 -33.19 9.20 3.52
C PHE A 298 -33.64 10.62 3.19
N SER A 299 -34.92 10.96 3.37
CA SER A 299 -35.41 12.33 3.15
C SER A 299 -34.69 13.36 4.03
N LEU A 300 -34.62 14.61 3.56
CA LEU A 300 -34.06 15.73 4.32
C LEU A 300 -34.67 15.81 5.73
N THR A 301 -35.97 15.62 5.87
CA THR A 301 -36.67 15.64 7.16
C THR A 301 -36.14 14.61 8.14
N HIS A 302 -35.88 13.36 7.71
CA HIS A 302 -35.35 12.32 8.60
C HIS A 302 -33.88 12.57 8.93
N MET A 303 -33.09 12.94 7.92
CA MET A 303 -31.66 13.24 8.10
C MET A 303 -31.44 14.44 9.02
N ASP A 304 -32.21 15.51 8.87
CA ASP A 304 -32.11 16.71 9.72
C ASP A 304 -32.51 16.42 11.16
N LYS A 305 -33.55 15.59 11.38
CA LYS A 305 -33.94 15.13 12.72
C LYS A 305 -32.81 14.34 13.37
N LEU A 306 -32.21 13.40 12.65
CA LEU A 306 -31.11 12.59 13.14
C LEU A 306 -29.88 13.46 13.44
N ALA A 307 -29.49 14.34 12.53
CA ALA A 307 -28.37 15.25 12.69
C ALA A 307 -28.56 16.21 13.87
N ALA A 308 -29.77 16.76 14.04
CA ALA A 308 -30.10 17.61 15.19
C ALA A 308 -29.97 16.87 16.53
N TRP A 309 -30.31 15.59 16.55
CA TRP A 309 -30.14 14.73 17.73
C TRP A 309 -28.66 14.38 17.99
N GLN A 310 -27.92 13.94 16.96
CA GLN A 310 -26.50 13.64 17.05
C GLN A 310 -25.68 14.84 17.54
N LYS A 311 -26.06 16.06 17.14
CA LYS A 311 -25.40 17.29 17.60
C LYS A 311 -25.53 17.50 19.12
N ARG A 312 -26.54 16.93 19.79
CA ARG A 312 -26.81 17.11 21.23
C ARG A 312 -26.30 15.97 22.10
N ILE A 313 -26.24 14.75 21.58
CA ILE A 313 -25.76 13.57 22.31
C ILE A 313 -24.23 13.62 22.49
N PRO A 314 -23.65 12.97 23.52
CA PRO A 314 -22.19 12.88 23.66
C PRO A 314 -21.51 12.27 22.44
N TRP A 315 -20.34 12.80 22.10
CA TRP A 315 -19.58 12.43 20.89
C TRP A 315 -19.35 10.92 20.72
N PRO A 316 -18.94 10.14 21.75
CA PRO A 316 -18.74 8.70 21.59
C PRO A 316 -20.00 7.95 21.14
N ILE A 317 -21.18 8.41 21.54
CA ILE A 317 -22.47 7.82 21.11
C ILE A 317 -22.79 8.26 19.69
N ALA A 318 -22.66 9.57 19.39
CA ALA A 318 -22.90 10.11 18.04
C ALA A 318 -22.04 9.41 16.98
N PHE A 319 -20.77 9.12 17.28
CA PHE A 319 -19.85 8.39 16.41
C PHE A 319 -20.37 6.99 16.07
N GLN A 320 -20.83 6.23 17.07
CA GLN A 320 -21.33 4.86 16.85
C GLN A 320 -22.65 4.85 16.08
N ILE A 321 -23.49 5.86 16.27
CA ILE A 321 -24.73 6.01 15.49
C ILE A 321 -24.43 6.37 14.04
N GLU A 322 -23.49 7.29 13.81
CA GLU A 322 -23.05 7.60 12.46
C GLU A 322 -22.39 6.39 11.79
N SER A 323 -21.66 5.56 12.56
CA SER A 323 -21.11 4.28 12.08
C SER A 323 -22.22 3.33 11.59
N LEU A 324 -23.25 3.10 12.40
CA LEU A 324 -24.39 2.24 12.02
C LEU A 324 -25.06 2.72 10.73
N LEU A 325 -25.21 4.04 10.57
CA LEU A 325 -25.79 4.64 9.37
C LEU A 325 -24.89 4.45 8.14
N ARG A 326 -23.58 4.75 8.25
CA ARG A 326 -22.66 4.76 7.10
C ARG A 326 -22.13 3.39 6.70
N CYS A 327 -22.11 2.45 7.63
CA CYS A 327 -21.89 1.03 7.33
C CYS A 327 -23.14 0.36 6.76
N LEU A 328 -24.24 1.10 6.59
CA LEU A 328 -25.51 0.62 6.04
C LEU A 328 -26.11 -0.51 6.88
N ASN A 329 -25.86 -0.50 8.18
CA ASN A 329 -26.44 -1.47 9.10
C ASN A 329 -27.87 -1.13 9.47
N LEU A 330 -28.19 0.17 9.55
CA LEU A 330 -29.53 0.69 9.85
C LEU A 330 -29.81 1.94 9.04
N ASP A 331 -31.08 2.12 8.69
CA ASP A 331 -31.54 3.33 8.03
C ASP A 331 -31.89 4.46 9.04
N PRO A 332 -32.04 5.72 8.60
CA PRO A 332 -32.35 6.84 9.49
C PRO A 332 -33.65 6.66 10.28
N THR A 333 -34.67 6.04 9.71
CA THR A 333 -35.97 5.85 10.38
C THR A 333 -35.88 4.81 11.48
N GLU A 334 -35.13 3.73 11.25
CA GLU A 334 -34.82 2.71 12.26
C GLU A 334 -34.01 3.32 13.41
N ILE A 335 -32.95 4.07 13.10
CA ILE A 335 -32.14 4.75 14.12
C ILE A 335 -32.99 5.71 14.96
N LEU A 336 -33.85 6.51 14.31
CA LEU A 336 -34.76 7.42 15.01
C LEU A 336 -35.71 6.67 15.95
N SER A 337 -36.14 5.45 15.61
CA SER A 337 -36.99 4.62 16.46
C SER A 337 -36.28 4.13 17.74
N PHE A 338 -34.97 3.89 17.68
CA PHE A 338 -34.16 3.45 18.82
C PHE A 338 -33.73 4.57 19.77
N ILE A 339 -33.84 5.84 19.36
CA ILE A 339 -33.42 7.00 20.15
C ILE A 339 -33.92 6.98 21.60
N PRO A 340 -35.20 6.72 21.91
CA PRO A 340 -35.69 6.70 23.28
C PRO A 340 -34.98 5.64 24.15
N THR A 341 -34.77 4.45 23.59
CA THR A 341 -34.09 3.34 24.26
C THR A 341 -32.60 3.63 24.46
N ILE A 342 -31.94 4.19 23.44
CA ILE A 342 -30.53 4.64 23.55
C ILE A 342 -30.39 5.71 24.63
N HIS A 343 -31.33 6.66 24.72
CA HIS A 343 -31.37 7.66 25.80
C HIS A 343 -31.55 7.03 27.18
N ALA A 344 -32.39 6.01 27.30
CA ALA A 344 -32.58 5.29 28.56
C ALA A 344 -31.28 4.58 29.00
N ILE A 345 -30.59 3.89 28.09
CA ILE A 345 -29.29 3.24 28.37
C ILE A 345 -28.23 4.28 28.76
N TYR A 346 -28.14 5.37 28.00
CA TYR A 346 -27.21 6.46 28.29
C TYR A 346 -27.44 7.07 29.67
N LYS A 347 -28.70 7.33 30.04
CA LYS A 347 -29.04 7.88 31.37
C LYS A 347 -28.77 6.89 32.51
N ALA A 348 -28.98 5.60 32.28
CA ALA A 348 -28.80 4.57 33.32
C ALA A 348 -27.34 4.19 33.54
N SER A 349 -26.56 4.03 32.48
CA SER A 349 -25.22 3.40 32.52
C SER A 349 -24.08 4.32 32.07
N GLY A 350 -24.37 5.54 31.60
CA GLY A 350 -23.40 6.53 31.18
C GLY A 350 -22.92 6.40 29.72
N THR A 351 -22.11 7.37 29.29
CA THR A 351 -21.67 7.53 27.88
C THR A 351 -20.86 6.36 27.37
N GLN A 352 -19.83 5.93 28.12
CA GLN A 352 -18.89 4.92 27.64
C GLN A 352 -19.55 3.55 27.48
N TYR A 353 -20.41 3.17 28.43
CA TYR A 353 -21.18 1.93 28.35
C TYR A 353 -22.08 1.92 27.12
N CYS A 354 -22.83 3.00 26.89
CA CYS A 354 -23.73 3.13 25.75
C CYS A 354 -22.97 3.04 24.41
N ALA A 355 -21.83 3.73 24.28
CA ALA A 355 -21.00 3.66 23.07
C ALA A 355 -20.45 2.25 22.82
N LEU A 356 -19.97 1.55 23.86
CA LEU A 356 -19.48 0.17 23.73
C LEU A 356 -20.60 -0.82 23.39
N PHE A 357 -21.79 -0.62 23.95
CA PHE A 357 -22.97 -1.40 23.59
C PHE A 357 -23.32 -1.23 22.11
N LEU A 358 -23.39 0.02 21.61
CA LEU A 358 -23.71 0.28 20.21
C LEU A 358 -22.68 -0.36 19.25
N LYS A 359 -21.40 -0.33 19.62
CA LYS A 359 -20.34 -1.04 18.89
C LYS A 359 -20.55 -2.56 18.89
N TYR A 360 -20.91 -3.14 20.04
CA TYR A 360 -21.23 -4.56 20.14
C TYR A 360 -22.44 -4.92 19.26
N PHE A 361 -23.48 -4.09 19.31
CA PHE A 361 -24.69 -4.26 18.52
C PHE A 361 -24.39 -4.21 17.02
N GLN A 362 -23.55 -3.29 16.55
CA GLN A 362 -23.10 -3.26 15.15
C GLN A 362 -22.45 -4.59 14.74
N GLY A 363 -21.51 -5.12 15.54
CA GLY A 363 -20.86 -6.40 15.23
C GLY A 363 -21.83 -7.59 15.23
N ARG A 364 -22.91 -7.54 16.03
CA ARG A 364 -23.99 -8.53 15.98
C ARG A 364 -24.82 -8.39 14.70
N LEU A 365 -25.14 -7.16 14.27
CA LEU A 365 -25.85 -6.91 13.00
C LEU A 365 -25.03 -7.44 11.81
N ASP A 366 -23.72 -7.18 11.76
CA ASP A 366 -22.85 -7.69 10.70
C ASP A 366 -22.86 -9.22 10.63
N ALA A 367 -22.78 -9.88 11.79
CA ALA A 367 -22.84 -11.34 11.86
C ALA A 367 -24.22 -11.88 11.46
N TRP A 368 -25.29 -11.20 11.85
CA TRP A 368 -26.65 -11.56 11.50
C TRP A 368 -26.89 -11.48 9.98
N CYS A 369 -26.41 -10.43 9.31
CA CYS A 369 -26.48 -10.29 7.86
C CYS A 369 -25.60 -11.30 7.11
N ALA A 370 -24.46 -11.72 7.67
CA ALA A 370 -23.50 -12.58 6.98
C ALA A 370 -23.80 -14.09 7.06
N TYR A 371 -24.50 -14.55 8.10
CA TYR A 371 -24.63 -15.96 8.43
C TYR A 371 -26.04 -16.53 8.34
N GLU A 372 -27.03 -15.78 7.82
CA GLU A 372 -28.43 -16.19 7.60
C GLU A 372 -28.77 -17.60 8.09
N ASP A 373 -29.02 -17.74 9.40
CA ASP A 373 -29.74 -18.91 9.90
C ASP A 373 -31.24 -18.62 9.66
N GLU A 374 -32.00 -19.63 9.25
CA GLU A 374 -33.45 -19.61 8.95
C GLU A 374 -34.36 -19.12 10.11
N ASN A 375 -33.79 -18.60 11.20
CA ASN A 375 -34.49 -18.03 12.34
C ASN A 375 -34.75 -16.53 12.15
N SER A 376 -36.00 -16.25 11.79
CA SER A 376 -36.78 -14.99 11.74
C SER A 376 -36.61 -13.97 12.89
N GLU A 377 -35.39 -13.65 13.33
CA GLU A 377 -35.13 -12.53 14.24
C GLU A 377 -35.31 -11.20 13.49
N ASN A 378 -36.12 -10.27 13.99
CA ASN A 378 -36.18 -8.91 13.44
C ASN A 378 -35.18 -7.96 14.12
N ILE A 379 -34.96 -6.77 13.54
CA ILE A 379 -33.96 -5.80 14.03
C ILE A 379 -34.20 -5.42 15.51
N GLN A 380 -35.47 -5.26 15.92
CA GLN A 380 -35.83 -4.96 17.32
C GLN A 380 -35.44 -6.10 18.26
N GLN A 381 -35.72 -7.35 17.87
CA GLN A 381 -35.33 -8.53 18.64
C GLN A 381 -33.80 -8.66 18.72
N CYS A 382 -33.09 -8.37 17.63
CA CYS A 382 -31.62 -8.36 17.59
C CYS A 382 -31.05 -7.32 18.57
N PHE A 383 -31.64 -6.12 18.62
CA PHE A 383 -31.28 -5.09 19.59
C PHE A 383 -31.52 -5.56 21.04
N ASP A 384 -32.68 -6.14 21.33
CA ASP A 384 -33.04 -6.61 22.67
C ASP A 384 -32.16 -7.78 23.14
N ASN A 385 -31.83 -8.70 22.23
CA ASN A 385 -30.89 -9.80 22.47
C ASN A 385 -29.47 -9.26 22.71
N ALA A 386 -28.99 -8.33 21.87
CA ALA A 386 -27.70 -7.69 22.05
C ALA A 386 -27.59 -7.00 23.41
N MET A 387 -28.64 -6.30 23.83
CA MET A 387 -28.69 -5.62 25.13
C MET A 387 -28.60 -6.63 26.28
N ARG A 388 -29.33 -7.75 26.21
CA ARG A 388 -29.29 -8.82 27.22
C ARG A 388 -27.93 -9.52 27.27
N GLU A 389 -27.32 -9.81 26.13
CA GLU A 389 -26.00 -10.45 26.06
C GLU A 389 -24.90 -9.53 26.56
N PHE A 390 -24.91 -8.27 26.14
CA PHE A 390 -23.92 -7.27 26.56
C PHE A 390 -24.01 -7.01 28.07
N ALA A 391 -25.22 -6.99 28.65
CA ALA A 391 -25.40 -6.89 30.09
C ALA A 391 -24.85 -8.11 30.86
N LYS A 392 -24.87 -9.32 30.27
CA LYS A 392 -24.30 -10.54 30.87
C LYS A 392 -22.78 -10.59 30.77
N GLN A 393 -22.20 -9.94 29.77
CA GLN A 393 -20.76 -9.73 29.67
C GLN A 393 -20.35 -8.70 30.73
N ASN A 394 -20.30 -9.12 32.00
CA ASN A 394 -19.66 -8.34 33.06
C ASN A 394 -18.30 -7.90 32.52
N SER A 395 -18.12 -6.58 32.41
CA SER A 395 -16.99 -5.91 31.78
C SER A 395 -15.69 -6.67 32.04
N VAL A 396 -15.27 -7.50 31.08
CA VAL A 396 -13.91 -8.01 31.05
C VAL A 396 -13.08 -6.75 30.86
N GLU A 397 -12.58 -6.20 31.96
CA GLU A 397 -11.67 -5.06 31.92
C GLU A 397 -10.53 -5.47 30.99
N VAL A 398 -10.56 -4.90 29.78
CA VAL A 398 -9.44 -5.01 28.87
C VAL A 398 -8.28 -4.39 29.63
N ILE A 399 -7.34 -5.22 30.09
CA ILE A 399 -6.16 -4.77 30.83
C ILE A 399 -5.38 -3.85 29.91
N LYS A 400 -5.62 -2.54 30.04
CA LYS A 400 -4.88 -1.52 29.29
C LYS A 400 -3.55 -1.27 29.99
N PRO A 401 -2.44 -1.13 29.25
CA PRO A 401 -1.18 -0.67 29.82
C PRO A 401 -1.39 0.66 30.56
N THR A 402 -0.92 0.75 31.81
CA THR A 402 -1.08 1.95 32.67
C THR A 402 -0.10 3.08 32.34
N ASP A 403 0.76 2.88 31.33
CA ASP A 403 1.86 3.78 30.96
C ASP A 403 1.50 4.78 29.84
N GLY A 404 0.24 4.80 29.38
CA GLY A 404 -0.20 5.66 28.28
C GLY A 404 0.40 5.31 26.91
N SER A 405 1.03 4.13 26.78
CA SER A 405 1.63 3.66 25.52
C SER A 405 0.58 3.27 24.48
N VAL A 406 -0.64 2.96 24.90
CA VAL A 406 -1.77 2.59 24.07
C VAL A 406 -2.97 3.46 24.39
N PHE A 407 -3.68 3.90 23.37
CA PHE A 407 -4.93 4.64 23.51
C PHE A 407 -6.00 4.08 22.57
N ASP A 408 -7.25 4.43 22.83
CA ASP A 408 -8.40 4.05 22.02
C ASP A 408 -8.56 5.06 20.88
N SER A 409 -8.17 4.65 19.67
CA SER A 409 -8.20 5.47 18.46
C SER A 409 -9.48 5.25 17.68
N LEU A 410 -10.15 6.32 17.27
CA LEU A 410 -11.31 6.30 16.37
C LEU A 410 -10.84 6.49 14.93
N HIS A 411 -11.34 5.66 14.03
CA HIS A 411 -10.91 5.60 12.64
C HIS A 411 -12.04 6.06 11.71
N VAL A 412 -11.68 6.84 10.70
CA VAL A 412 -12.57 7.21 9.60
C VAL A 412 -11.91 6.82 8.29
N ILE A 413 -12.57 5.98 7.51
CA ILE A 413 -12.08 5.48 6.23
C ILE A 413 -12.89 6.17 5.14
N VAL A 414 -12.30 7.15 4.47
CA VAL A 414 -12.95 7.89 3.39
C VAL A 414 -12.74 7.15 2.07
N THR A 415 -13.85 6.87 1.38
CA THR A 415 -13.86 6.34 0.02
C THR A 415 -14.36 7.40 -0.96
N PRO A 416 -14.36 7.13 -2.27
CA PRO A 416 -14.89 8.08 -3.24
C PRO A 416 -16.31 8.52 -2.96
N THR A 417 -17.24 7.60 -2.71
CA THR A 417 -18.66 7.91 -2.54
C THR A 417 -19.07 8.14 -1.09
N THR A 418 -18.37 7.55 -0.11
CA THR A 418 -18.79 7.59 1.29
C THR A 418 -17.61 7.65 2.27
N MET A 419 -17.88 7.44 3.55
CA MET A 419 -16.87 7.18 4.57
C MET A 419 -17.40 6.15 5.58
N TYR A 420 -16.53 5.30 6.10
CA TYR A 420 -16.84 4.33 7.15
C TYR A 420 -16.22 4.78 8.47
N LEU A 421 -16.92 4.58 9.58
CA LEU A 421 -16.44 4.90 10.92
C LEU A 421 -16.18 3.60 11.66
N GLU A 422 -15.02 3.48 12.27
CA GLU A 422 -14.62 2.25 12.96
C GLU A 422 -13.93 2.55 14.30
N GLY A 423 -13.94 1.55 15.16
CA GLY A 423 -13.28 1.60 16.46
C GLY A 423 -14.23 1.91 17.63
N PRO A 424 -13.70 2.32 18.79
CA PRO A 424 -12.28 2.57 19.04
C PRO A 424 -11.43 1.30 18.95
N PHE A 425 -10.20 1.44 18.44
CA PHE A 425 -9.19 0.39 18.40
C PHE A 425 -7.99 0.74 19.30
N PRO A 426 -7.36 -0.24 19.97
CA PRO A 426 -6.15 0.01 20.73
C PRO A 426 -4.97 0.27 19.78
N GLU A 427 -4.50 1.51 19.71
CA GLU A 427 -3.34 1.92 18.92
C GLU A 427 -2.19 2.44 19.81
N ARG A 428 -0.96 2.37 19.31
CA ARG A 428 0.17 2.99 20.02
C ARG A 428 0.03 4.50 20.02
N SER A 429 0.23 5.11 21.18
CA SER A 429 0.18 6.55 21.34
C SER A 429 1.43 7.24 20.79
N ASN A 430 1.33 8.57 20.61
CA ASN A 430 2.41 9.45 20.16
C ASN A 430 2.56 10.65 21.12
N ARG A 431 3.60 11.46 20.94
CA ARG A 431 3.92 12.61 21.81
C ARG A 431 2.72 13.55 21.99
N ILE A 432 2.02 13.86 20.90
CA ILE A 432 0.90 14.80 20.91
C ILE A 432 -0.27 14.25 21.70
N ILE A 433 -0.69 13.02 21.42
CA ILE A 433 -1.87 12.42 22.08
C ILE A 433 -1.58 12.18 23.57
N ARG A 434 -0.36 11.78 23.94
CA ARG A 434 0.06 11.63 25.35
C ARG A 434 0.11 12.95 26.12
N GLY A 435 0.24 14.08 25.44
CA GLY A 435 0.24 15.40 26.07
C GLY A 435 -1.13 15.81 26.64
N TYR A 436 -2.19 15.05 26.35
CA TYR A 436 -3.55 15.33 26.81
C TYR A 436 -4.14 14.16 27.58
N ASP A 437 -5.05 14.46 28.52
CA ASP A 437 -5.77 13.46 29.31
C ASP A 437 -6.56 12.49 28.43
N ALA A 438 -6.68 11.23 28.90
CA ALA A 438 -7.35 10.15 28.17
C ALA A 438 -8.80 10.47 27.76
N LYS A 439 -9.50 11.31 28.53
CA LYS A 439 -10.86 11.76 28.23
C LYS A 439 -10.96 12.65 26.98
N HIS A 440 -9.84 13.20 26.50
CA HIS A 440 -9.75 14.01 25.30
C HIS A 440 -9.19 13.25 24.09
N HIS A 441 -8.79 11.98 24.26
CA HIS A 441 -8.24 11.19 23.15
C HIS A 441 -9.28 10.96 22.04
N ASP A 442 -10.57 10.93 22.39
CA ASP A 442 -11.69 10.87 21.43
C ASP A 442 -11.83 12.11 20.53
N CYS A 443 -11.06 13.16 20.80
CA CYS A 443 -11.02 14.37 19.99
C CYS A 443 -10.10 14.22 18.77
N PHE A 444 -9.25 13.19 18.74
CA PHE A 444 -8.33 12.90 17.65
C PHE A 444 -8.91 11.77 16.79
N LEU A 445 -8.93 11.97 15.48
CA LEU A 445 -9.38 10.99 14.50
C LEU A 445 -8.25 10.58 13.60
N ARG A 446 -8.08 9.27 13.41
CA ARG A 446 -7.26 8.72 12.34
C ARG A 446 -8.12 8.64 11.09
N VAL A 447 -7.75 9.36 10.04
CA VAL A 447 -8.50 9.41 8.78
C VAL A 447 -7.66 8.76 7.68
N SER A 448 -8.18 7.72 7.02
CA SER A 448 -7.53 7.02 5.92
C SER A 448 -8.29 7.27 4.62
N PHE A 449 -7.57 7.51 3.52
CA PHE A 449 -8.16 7.69 2.19
C PHE A 449 -7.89 6.47 1.32
N VAL A 450 -8.94 5.79 0.88
CA VAL A 450 -8.85 4.50 0.17
C VAL A 450 -9.88 4.41 -0.96
N GLU A 451 -9.74 3.38 -1.79
CA GLU A 451 -10.72 2.98 -2.79
C GLU A 451 -11.97 2.36 -2.15
N GLU A 452 -13.08 2.21 -2.89
CA GLU A 452 -14.32 1.59 -2.37
C GLU A 452 -14.08 0.21 -1.75
N GLY A 453 -13.21 -0.60 -2.36
CA GLY A 453 -12.80 -1.91 -1.83
C GLY A 453 -11.83 -1.86 -0.64
N ARG A 454 -11.63 -0.69 -0.02
CA ARG A 454 -10.70 -0.43 1.10
C ARG A 454 -9.22 -0.70 0.79
N LEU A 455 -8.88 -0.79 -0.49
CA LEU A 455 -7.50 -0.85 -0.95
C LEU A 455 -6.96 0.56 -1.18
N GLN A 456 -5.64 0.73 -1.14
CA GLN A 456 -5.03 2.00 -1.57
C GLN A 456 -5.45 2.34 -3.00
N TYR A 457 -5.55 3.65 -3.30
CA TYR A 457 -5.90 4.10 -4.64
C TYR A 457 -5.00 3.43 -5.68
N ARG A 458 -5.61 2.93 -6.75
CA ARG A 458 -4.92 2.46 -7.94
C ARG A 458 -5.58 3.14 -9.11
N PHE A 459 -4.90 4.12 -9.69
CA PHE A 459 -5.46 4.81 -10.85
C PHE A 459 -5.29 3.97 -12.09
N ASP A 460 -6.43 3.76 -12.74
CA ASP A 460 -6.47 3.43 -14.14
C ASP A 460 -5.74 4.52 -14.93
N ARG A 461 -4.89 4.13 -15.88
CA ARG A 461 -4.12 5.09 -16.71
C ARG A 461 -5.04 6.00 -17.52
N GLU A 462 -6.27 5.57 -17.77
CA GLU A 462 -7.27 6.30 -18.53
C GLU A 462 -8.16 7.22 -17.66
N VAL A 463 -7.88 7.33 -16.35
CA VAL A 463 -8.62 8.18 -15.42
C VAL A 463 -7.66 9.17 -14.74
N ASP A 464 -7.99 10.47 -14.76
CA ASP A 464 -7.28 11.51 -14.03
C ASP A 464 -7.56 11.39 -12.53
N GLY A 465 -6.81 10.51 -11.89
CA GLY A 465 -6.85 10.33 -10.44
C GLY A 465 -6.41 11.54 -9.65
N ARG A 466 -5.57 12.41 -10.22
CA ARG A 466 -5.06 13.60 -9.52
C ARG A 466 -6.14 14.65 -9.35
N ALA A 467 -6.94 14.87 -10.41
CA ALA A 467 -8.09 15.76 -10.34
C ALA A 467 -9.06 15.31 -9.23
N PHE A 468 -9.36 14.00 -9.18
CA PHE A 468 -10.23 13.43 -8.16
C PHE A 468 -9.67 13.57 -6.74
N ILE A 469 -8.39 13.23 -6.51
CA ILE A 469 -7.73 13.40 -5.21
C ILE A 469 -7.82 14.85 -4.76
N ARG A 470 -7.49 15.78 -5.63
CA ARG A 470 -7.49 17.21 -5.30
C ARG A 470 -8.89 17.72 -4.95
N ASP A 471 -9.92 17.25 -5.65
CA ASP A 471 -11.31 17.61 -5.40
C ASP A 471 -11.83 16.98 -4.10
N ARG A 472 -11.84 15.65 -4.00
CA ARG A 472 -12.43 14.93 -2.87
C ARG A 472 -11.57 15.03 -1.60
N ILE A 473 -10.31 14.63 -1.67
CA ILE A 473 -9.41 14.58 -0.50
C ILE A 473 -8.96 15.99 -0.14
N GLY A 474 -8.65 16.82 -1.15
CA GLY A 474 -8.19 18.18 -0.92
C GLY A 474 -9.21 19.06 -0.22
N THR A 475 -10.50 18.90 -0.56
CA THR A 475 -11.60 19.58 0.15
C THR A 475 -11.63 19.18 1.63
N LEU A 476 -11.55 17.88 1.95
CA LEU A 476 -11.56 17.39 3.33
C LEU A 476 -10.35 17.87 4.14
N LEU A 477 -9.15 17.89 3.54
CA LEU A 477 -7.95 18.36 4.22
C LEU A 477 -7.97 19.87 4.48
N LYS A 478 -8.52 20.67 3.56
CA LYS A 478 -8.50 22.13 3.64
C LYS A 478 -9.69 22.72 4.41
N GLN A 479 -10.87 22.13 4.27
CA GLN A 479 -12.12 22.61 4.87
C GLN A 479 -12.49 21.86 6.14
N GLY A 480 -11.87 20.70 6.40
CA GLY A 480 -12.18 19.85 7.54
C GLY A 480 -13.24 18.79 7.24
N LEU A 481 -13.54 18.01 8.27
CA LEU A 481 -14.46 16.88 8.23
C LEU A 481 -15.57 17.08 9.27
N VAL A 482 -16.83 16.87 8.88
CA VAL A 482 -17.98 17.00 9.78
C VAL A 482 -18.61 15.63 10.04
N ILE A 483 -18.69 15.23 11.32
CA ILE A 483 -19.26 13.96 11.75
C ILE A 483 -20.18 14.22 12.95
N GLY A 484 -21.44 13.75 12.89
CA GLY A 484 -22.39 13.90 14.01
C GLY A 484 -22.55 15.35 14.51
N GLY A 485 -22.42 16.33 13.61
CA GLY A 485 -22.44 17.76 13.95
C GLY A 485 -21.22 18.27 14.72
N ARG A 486 -20.06 17.61 14.58
CA ARG A 486 -18.75 18.04 15.09
C ARG A 486 -17.78 18.25 13.94
N GLU A 487 -17.09 19.38 13.95
CA GLU A 487 -16.06 19.73 12.98
C GLU A 487 -14.68 19.27 13.45
N PHE A 488 -13.95 18.64 12.54
CA PHE A 488 -12.59 18.17 12.73
C PHE A 488 -11.68 18.83 11.70
N GLU A 489 -10.57 19.37 12.15
CA GLU A 489 -9.58 20.05 11.31
C GLU A 489 -8.41 19.12 11.02
N PHE A 490 -7.83 19.21 9.82
CA PHE A 490 -6.60 18.50 9.50
C PHE A 490 -5.47 18.95 10.42
N LEU A 491 -4.86 17.99 11.12
CA LEU A 491 -3.82 18.25 12.10
C LEU A 491 -2.43 17.99 11.53
N ALA A 492 -2.12 16.74 11.20
CA ALA A 492 -0.80 16.30 10.71
C ALA A 492 -0.86 14.82 10.30
N TYR A 493 0.28 14.18 10.09
CA TYR A 493 0.39 12.74 9.85
C TYR A 493 1.70 12.21 10.45
N SER A 494 1.84 10.89 10.56
CA SER A 494 3.17 10.26 10.73
C SER A 494 3.65 9.71 9.40
N GLN A 495 4.97 9.60 9.19
CA GLN A 495 5.51 9.07 7.93
C GLN A 495 5.00 7.66 7.60
N SER A 496 4.79 6.81 8.61
CA SER A 496 4.19 5.49 8.42
C SER A 496 2.71 5.57 8.06
N ALA A 497 1.95 6.47 8.70
CA ALA A 497 0.53 6.65 8.38
C ALA A 497 0.34 7.21 6.96
N LEU A 498 1.17 8.17 6.54
CA LEU A 498 1.09 8.75 5.20
C LEU A 498 1.31 7.72 4.09
N LYS A 499 2.22 6.75 4.30
CA LYS A 499 2.43 5.61 3.38
C LYS A 499 1.21 4.70 3.28
N GLU A 500 0.35 4.69 4.29
CA GLU A 500 -0.95 4.00 4.30
C GLU A 500 -2.10 4.93 3.85
N HIS A 501 -1.77 6.11 3.31
CA HIS A 501 -2.70 7.19 2.94
C HIS A 501 -3.58 7.64 4.12
N ALA A 502 -3.00 7.68 5.33
CA ALA A 502 -3.67 8.06 6.57
C ALA A 502 -3.07 9.29 7.22
N VAL A 503 -3.93 10.11 7.83
CA VAL A 503 -3.61 11.37 8.49
C VAL A 503 -4.40 11.51 9.80
N TRP A 504 -4.04 12.52 10.61
CA TRP A 504 -4.73 12.87 11.85
C TRP A 504 -5.58 14.12 11.66
N PHE A 505 -6.78 14.07 12.21
CA PHE A 505 -7.69 15.19 12.36
C PHE A 505 -7.98 15.42 13.85
N VAL A 506 -8.34 16.64 14.22
CA VAL A 506 -8.68 16.98 15.62
C VAL A 506 -9.89 17.90 15.68
N ARG A 507 -10.82 17.60 16.59
CA ARG A 507 -11.89 18.55 16.95
C ARG A 507 -11.40 19.44 18.09
N PRO A 508 -11.75 20.72 18.11
CA PRO A 508 -11.36 21.59 19.20
C PRO A 508 -11.92 21.17 20.58
N PHE A 509 -11.09 21.21 21.62
CA PHE A 509 -11.48 20.86 23.00
C PHE A 509 -10.86 21.82 24.04
N ARG A 510 -11.27 21.69 25.30
CA ARG A 510 -10.73 22.47 26.42
C ARG A 510 -10.26 21.52 27.53
N PRO A 511 -8.95 21.46 27.82
CA PRO A 511 -8.42 20.77 28.99
C PRO A 511 -8.93 21.39 30.29
N ASP A 512 -9.01 20.59 31.36
CA ASP A 512 -9.43 21.09 32.67
C ASP A 512 -8.45 22.16 33.19
N GLY A 513 -8.99 23.23 33.78
CA GLY A 513 -8.19 24.31 34.34
C GLY A 513 -7.53 25.23 33.31
N GLN A 514 -7.64 24.96 32.00
CA GLN A 514 -7.13 25.85 30.94
C GLN A 514 -8.24 26.73 30.34
N ARG A 515 -7.94 28.02 30.18
CA ARG A 515 -8.86 28.99 29.54
C ARG A 515 -8.85 28.90 28.01
N THR A 516 -7.70 28.55 27.45
CA THR A 516 -7.49 28.47 25.99
C THR A 516 -8.02 27.16 25.41
N LYS A 517 -8.67 27.26 24.25
CA LYS A 517 -9.16 26.11 23.49
C LYS A 517 -7.97 25.49 22.75
N VAL A 518 -7.85 24.17 22.81
CA VAL A 518 -6.89 23.42 21.99
C VAL A 518 -7.52 23.22 20.61
N THR A 519 -6.79 23.61 19.56
CA THR A 519 -7.13 23.47 18.14
C THR A 519 -5.95 22.87 17.37
N ALA A 520 -6.13 22.56 16.09
CA ALA A 520 -5.02 22.09 15.25
C ALA A 520 -3.85 23.10 15.26
N ALA A 521 -4.16 24.40 15.10
CA ALA A 521 -3.18 25.47 15.11
C ALA A 521 -2.38 25.55 16.42
N THR A 522 -3.05 25.47 17.59
CA THR A 522 -2.35 25.53 18.88
C THR A 522 -1.48 24.31 19.13
N ILE A 523 -1.92 23.13 18.67
CA ILE A 523 -1.11 21.90 18.75
C ILE A 523 0.14 22.05 17.88
N ILE A 524 -0.01 22.49 16.64
CA ILE A 524 1.10 22.67 15.69
C ILE A 524 2.12 23.68 16.22
N SER A 525 1.67 24.82 16.75
CA SER A 525 2.56 25.80 17.37
C SER A 525 3.29 25.26 18.60
N GLY A 526 2.68 24.31 19.31
CA GLY A 526 3.28 23.66 20.48
C GLY A 526 4.30 22.57 20.15
N ILE A 527 4.48 22.18 18.88
CA ILE A 527 5.46 21.15 18.50
C ILE A 527 6.89 21.65 18.65
N GLY A 528 7.14 22.91 18.30
CA GLY A 528 8.47 23.52 18.33
C GLY A 528 8.54 24.79 17.48
N ASN A 529 9.68 25.47 17.55
CA ASN A 529 9.97 26.66 16.77
C ASN A 529 10.67 26.29 15.44
N PHE A 530 10.08 26.76 14.34
CA PHE A 530 10.56 26.54 12.97
C PHE A 530 11.10 27.82 12.31
N GLU A 531 11.11 28.96 13.01
CA GLU A 531 11.52 30.27 12.45
C GLU A 531 12.95 30.27 11.91
N ASN A 532 13.88 29.66 12.63
CA ASN A 532 15.29 29.63 12.27
C ASN A 532 15.63 28.52 11.25
N SER A 533 14.65 27.75 10.78
CA SER A 533 14.86 26.60 9.90
C SER A 533 14.44 26.90 8.46
N ASN A 534 15.37 26.71 7.51
CA ASN A 534 15.07 26.76 6.08
C ASN A 534 13.99 25.74 5.66
N ASP A 535 13.77 24.69 6.46
CA ASP A 535 12.72 23.69 6.24
C ASP A 535 11.32 24.33 6.22
N ARG A 536 11.12 25.46 6.91
CA ARG A 536 9.84 26.16 6.98
C ARG A 536 9.38 26.72 5.62
N PHE A 537 10.29 26.94 4.68
CA PHE A 537 9.97 27.42 3.34
C PHE A 537 9.74 26.28 2.34
N CYS A 538 9.93 25.02 2.75
CA CYS A 538 9.69 23.85 1.92
C CYS A 538 8.57 23.00 2.52
N PRO A 539 7.35 22.99 1.94
CA PRO A 539 6.19 22.30 2.51
C PRO A 539 6.46 20.83 2.87
N ALA A 540 7.15 20.09 1.99
CA ALA A 540 7.50 18.69 2.21
C ALA A 540 8.39 18.51 3.46
N ARG A 541 9.42 19.35 3.63
CA ARG A 541 10.31 19.27 4.80
C ARG A 541 9.62 19.75 6.06
N TYR A 542 8.91 20.87 6.00
CA TYR A 542 8.10 21.37 7.11
C TYR A 542 7.12 20.30 7.62
N ALA A 543 6.35 19.70 6.71
CA ALA A 543 5.42 18.62 7.03
C ALA A 543 6.15 17.38 7.60
N ALA A 544 7.31 17.03 7.05
CA ALA A 544 8.14 15.96 7.59
C ALA A 544 8.62 16.26 9.02
N ARG A 545 8.89 17.52 9.39
CA ARG A 545 9.25 17.89 10.77
C ARG A 545 8.07 17.83 11.72
N LEU A 546 6.90 18.34 11.32
CA LEU A 546 5.65 18.16 12.07
C LEU A 546 5.37 16.67 12.33
N SER A 547 5.57 15.82 11.32
CA SER A 547 5.27 14.38 11.39
C SER A 547 6.08 13.61 12.43
N GLN A 548 7.21 14.17 12.90
CA GLN A 548 8.05 13.52 13.91
C GLN A 548 7.35 13.43 15.26
N ALA A 549 6.58 14.45 15.66
CA ALA A 549 5.82 14.46 16.90
C ALA A 549 4.67 13.43 16.91
N PHE A 550 4.21 13.01 15.73
CA PHE A 550 3.15 12.01 15.56
C PHE A 550 3.67 10.59 15.40
N THR A 551 4.99 10.37 15.47
CA THR A 551 5.49 9.01 15.41
C THR A 551 5.19 8.27 16.71
N ALA A 552 4.73 7.02 16.59
CA ALA A 552 4.59 6.14 17.73
C ALA A 552 5.95 5.91 18.40
N THR A 553 6.06 6.34 19.65
CA THR A 553 7.25 6.15 20.49
C THR A 553 6.85 5.49 21.81
N ASP A 554 7.76 4.74 22.43
CA ASP A 554 7.51 4.15 23.75
C ASP A 554 7.80 5.18 24.86
N ALA A 555 7.57 4.77 26.12
CA ALA A 555 7.80 5.59 27.31
C ALA A 555 9.17 6.31 27.25
N SER A 556 9.17 7.56 27.72
CA SER A 556 10.32 8.46 27.65
C SER A 556 11.03 8.55 28.99
N VAL A 557 12.34 8.81 28.94
CA VAL A 557 13.14 9.18 30.10
C VAL A 557 13.29 10.70 30.11
N PHE A 558 13.00 11.33 31.23
CA PHE A 558 13.24 12.76 31.41
C PHE A 558 14.75 13.03 31.47
N VAL A 559 15.23 13.96 30.66
CA VAL A 559 16.64 14.36 30.60
C VAL A 559 16.73 15.81 31.03
N GLU A 560 17.53 16.08 32.05
CA GLU A 560 17.72 17.43 32.57
C GLU A 560 18.57 18.27 31.59
N PRO A 561 18.41 19.61 31.54
CA PRO A 561 19.18 20.45 30.63
C PRO A 561 20.70 20.35 30.80
N ASP A 562 21.19 20.10 32.01
CA ASP A 562 22.62 19.91 32.34
C ASP A 562 23.16 18.53 31.95
N GLU A 563 22.29 17.59 31.60
CA GLU A 563 22.65 16.27 31.08
C GLU A 563 22.79 16.28 29.53
N ILE A 564 22.54 17.42 28.87
CA ILE A 564 22.56 17.57 27.41
C ILE A 564 23.83 18.30 26.97
N PHE A 565 24.63 17.63 26.14
CA PHE A 565 25.91 18.17 25.66
C PHE A 565 25.95 18.29 24.12
N PRO A 566 26.36 19.44 23.56
CA PRO A 566 26.58 19.55 22.12
C PRO A 566 27.89 18.88 21.69
N LEU A 567 27.90 18.27 20.50
CA LEU A 567 29.07 17.72 19.81
C LEU A 567 29.12 18.20 18.35
N ASP A 568 30.31 18.48 17.83
CA ASP A 568 30.48 18.90 16.43
C ASP A 568 30.49 17.70 15.47
N ASP A 569 29.75 17.77 14.36
CA ASP A 569 29.78 16.74 13.32
C ASP A 569 31.17 16.51 12.73
N ILE A 570 31.56 15.23 12.60
CA ILE A 570 32.79 14.85 11.92
C ILE A 570 32.52 14.89 10.42
N SER A 571 33.09 15.86 9.72
CA SER A 571 32.75 16.20 8.33
C SER A 571 33.94 16.06 7.40
N THR A 572 33.69 15.76 6.12
CA THR A 572 34.71 15.82 5.06
C THR A 572 35.34 17.21 4.98
N ARG A 573 36.54 17.32 4.39
CA ARG A 573 37.28 18.59 4.32
C ARG A 573 36.52 19.70 3.59
N ASP A 574 35.74 19.35 2.59
CA ASP A 574 34.87 20.24 1.81
C ASP A 574 33.51 20.51 2.47
N GLY A 575 33.21 19.82 3.58
CA GLY A 575 31.92 19.88 4.26
C GLY A 575 30.77 19.25 3.47
N ALA A 576 31.04 18.51 2.39
CA ALA A 576 30.01 17.91 1.55
C ALA A 576 29.29 16.74 2.23
N TYR A 577 29.98 15.99 3.10
CA TYR A 577 29.41 14.85 3.81
C TYR A 577 29.78 14.85 5.30
N HIS A 578 28.89 14.31 6.13
CA HIS A 578 29.15 14.07 7.55
C HIS A 578 29.30 12.57 7.83
N PHE A 579 30.42 12.17 8.45
CA PHE A 579 30.66 10.79 8.92
C PHE A 579 29.78 10.44 10.12
N THR A 580 29.26 11.44 10.83
CA THR A 580 28.38 11.30 11.98
C THR A 580 26.96 11.79 11.70
N ASP A 581 26.54 11.84 10.44
CA ASP A 581 25.22 12.36 10.05
C ASP A 581 24.10 11.59 10.78
N GLY A 582 23.41 12.28 11.69
CA GLY A 582 22.30 11.70 12.43
C GLY A 582 22.67 10.79 13.61
N VAL A 583 23.94 10.72 14.05
CA VAL A 583 24.35 9.90 15.20
C VAL A 583 25.09 10.67 16.30
N GLY A 584 24.55 10.63 17.51
CA GLY A 584 25.15 11.14 18.74
C GLY A 584 25.62 10.02 19.66
N THR A 585 25.97 10.38 20.90
CA THR A 585 26.40 9.44 21.93
C THR A 585 25.63 9.61 23.23
N MET A 586 25.60 8.59 24.06
CA MET A 586 25.01 8.65 25.40
C MET A 586 25.83 7.84 26.40
N SER A 587 25.70 8.18 27.68
CA SER A 587 26.41 7.45 28.73
C SER A 587 25.80 6.07 29.00
N ARG A 588 26.59 5.18 29.62
CA ARG A 588 26.14 3.86 30.08
C ARG A 588 24.96 3.94 31.05
N GLU A 589 24.98 4.95 31.93
CA GLU A 589 23.94 5.17 32.93
C GLU A 589 22.63 5.58 32.25
N MET A 590 22.68 6.55 31.33
CA MET A 590 21.49 6.97 30.58
C MET A 590 20.91 5.82 29.75
N ALA A 591 21.74 5.00 29.11
CA ALA A 591 21.31 3.82 28.36
C ALA A 591 20.65 2.76 29.25
N ARG A 592 21.18 2.55 30.47
CA ARG A 592 20.61 1.62 31.46
C ARG A 592 19.25 2.11 31.96
N ASP A 593 19.11 3.40 32.25
CA ASP A 593 17.86 3.98 32.74
C ASP A 593 16.78 3.92 31.67
N THR A 594 17.14 4.31 30.45
CA THR A 594 16.32 4.16 29.24
C THR A 594 15.84 2.73 29.06
N TRP A 595 16.74 1.76 29.17
CA TRP A 595 16.37 0.35 29.03
C TRP A 595 15.49 -0.15 30.17
N THR A 596 15.73 0.32 31.40
CA THR A 596 14.94 -0.05 32.58
C THR A 596 13.49 0.39 32.41
N GLU A 597 13.24 1.62 31.96
CA GLU A 597 11.89 2.10 31.70
C GLU A 597 11.23 1.34 30.53
N LEU A 598 11.96 1.08 29.45
CA LEU A 598 11.47 0.26 28.34
C LEU A 598 11.11 -1.18 28.75
N ARG A 599 11.81 -1.77 29.71
CA ARG A 599 11.49 -3.12 30.23
C ARG A 599 10.26 -3.13 31.12
N ARG A 600 9.96 -2.02 31.79
CA ARG A 600 8.74 -1.87 32.61
C ARG A 600 7.50 -1.96 31.72
N THR A 601 7.56 -1.33 30.55
CA THR A 601 6.47 -1.21 29.58
C THR A 601 6.38 -2.42 28.62
N ARG A 602 7.52 -2.97 28.18
CA ARG A 602 7.53 -4.07 27.18
C ARG A 602 7.72 -5.46 27.79
N LYS A 603 6.66 -6.29 27.76
CA LYS A 603 6.73 -7.74 28.13
C LYS A 603 7.80 -8.53 27.35
N ARG A 604 8.10 -8.16 26.10
CA ARG A 604 9.16 -8.79 25.28
C ARG A 604 10.58 -8.35 25.69
N ALA A 605 10.77 -7.11 26.14
CA ALA A 605 12.06 -6.62 26.64
C ALA A 605 12.45 -7.25 28.00
N LYS A 606 11.46 -7.77 28.76
CA LYS A 606 11.72 -8.53 30.00
C LYS A 606 12.61 -9.76 29.79
N LYS A 607 12.59 -10.36 28.58
CA LYS A 607 13.34 -11.59 28.25
C LYS A 607 14.80 -11.36 27.81
N SER A 608 15.17 -10.14 27.42
CA SER A 608 16.53 -9.84 26.95
C SER A 608 17.51 -9.72 28.13
N LYS A 609 18.70 -10.33 27.98
CA LYS A 609 19.80 -10.30 28.95
C LYS A 609 20.87 -9.30 28.51
N GLY A 610 20.77 -8.07 29.00
CA GLY A 610 21.73 -6.99 28.74
C GLY A 610 21.06 -5.68 28.30
N ASN A 611 21.82 -4.60 28.31
CA ASN A 611 21.38 -3.29 27.81
C ASN A 611 21.75 -3.18 26.32
N PRO A 612 20.86 -2.65 25.46
CA PRO A 612 21.21 -2.28 24.09
C PRO A 612 22.34 -1.24 24.07
N ALA A 613 23.22 -1.33 23.07
CA ALA A 613 24.32 -0.39 22.89
C ALA A 613 23.97 0.79 21.98
N ALA A 614 22.81 0.74 21.31
CA ALA A 614 22.35 1.78 20.41
C ALA A 614 20.82 1.92 20.46
N PHE A 615 20.35 3.16 20.37
CA PHE A 615 18.95 3.53 20.43
C PHE A 615 18.62 4.52 19.31
N GLN A 616 17.54 4.28 18.59
CA GLN A 616 16.94 5.28 17.70
C GLN A 616 15.99 6.14 18.53
N ILE A 617 16.18 7.45 18.44
CA ILE A 617 15.56 8.41 19.36
C ILE A 617 14.79 9.52 18.65
N ARG A 618 13.87 10.13 19.40
CA ARG A 618 13.33 11.47 19.16
C ARG A 618 13.46 12.26 20.45
N PHE A 619 14.17 13.37 20.41
CA PHE A 619 14.45 14.17 21.60
C PHE A 619 14.43 15.64 21.24
N MET A 620 13.60 16.44 21.90
CA MET A 620 13.34 17.82 21.46
C MET A 620 12.93 17.85 19.97
N GLY A 621 13.58 18.68 19.16
CA GLY A 621 13.47 18.69 17.70
C GLY A 621 14.58 17.91 16.98
N SER A 622 15.28 17.02 17.70
CA SER A 622 16.35 16.15 17.21
C SER A 622 15.83 14.75 16.87
N LYS A 623 16.36 14.20 15.77
CA LYS A 623 16.11 12.82 15.31
C LYS A 623 17.44 12.16 14.98
N GLY A 624 17.61 10.92 15.42
CA GLY A 624 18.77 10.13 15.03
C GLY A 624 19.03 8.92 15.92
N MET A 625 20.28 8.49 15.94
CA MET A 625 20.80 7.41 16.76
C MET A 625 21.61 7.95 17.94
N LEU A 626 21.58 7.25 19.07
CA LEU A 626 22.53 7.40 20.17
C LEU A 626 23.23 6.07 20.41
N SER A 627 24.57 6.05 20.33
CA SER A 627 25.39 4.91 20.74
C SER A 627 26.00 5.13 22.12
N VAL A 628 26.25 4.06 22.86
CA VAL A 628 26.89 4.14 24.18
C VAL A 628 28.37 4.51 24.03
N ASP A 629 28.80 5.56 24.73
CA ASP A 629 30.21 5.95 24.82
C ASP A 629 30.73 5.69 26.24
N TYR A 630 31.79 4.87 26.34
CA TYR A 630 32.38 4.47 27.63
C TYR A 630 33.17 5.59 28.33
N LYS A 631 33.50 6.68 27.62
CA LYS A 631 34.19 7.85 28.20
C LYS A 631 33.25 8.79 28.94
N LEU A 632 31.94 8.68 28.70
CA LEU A 632 30.93 9.49 29.37
C LEU A 632 30.62 8.93 30.76
N SER A 633 30.68 9.80 31.77
CA SER A 633 30.32 9.50 33.16
C SER A 633 29.02 10.21 33.54
N GLY A 634 28.27 9.67 34.50
CA GLY A 634 26.99 10.26 34.90
C GLY A 634 25.90 10.03 33.84
N ARG A 635 24.77 10.73 33.97
CA ARG A 635 23.72 10.80 32.94
C ARG A 635 24.11 11.85 31.91
N ALA A 636 24.28 11.42 30.65
CA ALA A 636 24.67 12.32 29.57
C ALA A 636 24.06 11.89 28.23
N VAL A 637 23.55 12.86 27.48
CA VAL A 637 23.10 12.74 26.09
C VAL A 637 23.83 13.78 25.26
N CYS A 638 24.57 13.32 24.25
CA CYS A 638 25.40 14.16 23.41
C CYS A 638 24.82 14.25 22.00
N LEU A 639 24.39 15.45 21.58
CA LEU A 639 23.72 15.69 20.30
C LEU A 639 24.60 16.45 19.32
N ARG A 640 24.41 16.19 18.02
CA ARG A 640 25.13 16.87 16.93
C ARG A 640 24.22 17.78 16.10
N PRO A 641 24.75 18.84 15.45
CA PRO A 641 23.97 19.70 14.54
C PRO A 641 23.17 18.92 13.49
N SER A 642 23.76 17.89 12.88
CA SER A 642 23.11 17.01 11.90
C SER A 642 21.85 16.33 12.44
N MET A 643 21.72 16.13 13.75
CA MET A 643 20.55 15.53 14.39
C MET A 643 19.42 16.53 14.61
N ILE A 644 19.74 17.81 14.83
CA ILE A 644 18.79 18.87 15.21
C ILE A 644 18.05 19.35 13.95
N LYS A 645 16.74 19.14 13.90
CA LYS A 645 15.93 19.49 12.73
C LYS A 645 15.11 20.76 12.92
N PHE A 646 14.76 21.07 14.17
CA PHE A 646 14.11 22.30 14.61
C PHE A 646 14.34 22.48 16.12
N GLU A 647 14.02 23.65 16.66
CA GLU A 647 14.19 23.95 18.09
C GLU A 647 12.92 23.57 18.87
N ALA A 648 13.06 22.86 19.97
CA ALA A 648 11.94 22.51 20.87
C ALA A 648 12.42 22.42 22.33
N PRO A 649 12.76 23.57 22.96
CA PRO A 649 13.38 23.60 24.27
C PRO A 649 12.48 23.04 25.39
N ASP A 650 11.16 23.14 25.23
CA ASP A 650 10.19 22.68 26.23
C ASP A 650 9.97 21.15 26.23
N SER A 651 10.73 20.40 25.44
CA SER A 651 10.56 18.95 25.25
C SER A 651 11.75 18.15 25.80
N SER A 652 11.80 17.98 27.12
CA SER A 652 12.91 17.31 27.84
C SER A 652 12.80 15.78 27.93
N ASN A 653 11.89 15.16 27.17
CA ASN A 653 11.65 13.72 27.22
C ASN A 653 12.37 12.99 26.08
N LEU A 654 13.33 12.12 26.41
CA LEU A 654 14.04 11.24 25.48
C LEU A 654 13.12 10.08 25.07
N GLU A 655 12.56 10.16 23.86
CA GLU A 655 11.66 9.14 23.34
C GLU A 655 12.41 8.12 22.51
N ILE A 656 12.14 6.84 22.76
CA ILE A 656 12.79 5.75 22.02
C ILE A 656 11.86 5.24 20.92
N ALA A 657 12.29 5.39 19.67
CA ALA A 657 11.65 4.80 18.51
C ALA A 657 11.96 3.30 18.41
N ARG A 658 13.23 2.93 18.61
CA ARG A 658 13.70 1.55 18.58
C ARG A 658 14.95 1.36 19.43
N ALA A 659 14.94 0.31 20.24
CA ALA A 659 16.14 -0.18 20.91
C ALA A 659 16.67 -1.39 20.13
N PHE A 660 17.96 -1.44 19.85
CA PHE A 660 18.59 -2.51 19.06
C PHE A 660 19.09 -3.63 19.98
N ASP A 661 18.12 -4.31 20.62
CA ASP A 661 18.35 -5.39 21.59
C ASP A 661 18.75 -6.74 20.97
N ARG A 662 18.61 -6.88 19.64
CA ARG A 662 18.86 -8.11 18.88
C ARG A 662 19.29 -7.78 17.44
N PRO A 663 20.01 -8.68 16.76
CA PRO A 663 20.30 -8.50 15.34
C PRO A 663 19.04 -8.73 14.49
N GLY A 664 18.92 -8.00 13.39
CA GLY A 664 17.92 -8.28 12.37
C GLY A 664 18.33 -9.50 11.53
N LYS A 665 17.33 -10.29 11.10
CA LYS A 665 17.55 -11.37 10.12
C LYS A 665 17.74 -10.76 8.73
N TYR A 666 18.69 -11.30 7.99
CA TYR A 666 18.94 -10.93 6.61
C TYR A 666 17.95 -11.63 5.67
N TYR A 667 17.39 -10.86 4.73
CA TYR A 667 16.60 -11.38 3.62
C TYR A 667 17.08 -10.74 2.33
N LEU A 668 17.26 -11.55 1.29
CA LEU A 668 17.30 -11.05 -0.08
C LEU A 668 15.95 -10.45 -0.44
N ASN A 669 15.96 -9.60 -1.46
CA ASN A 669 14.77 -9.06 -2.09
C ASN A 669 15.03 -8.92 -3.60
N ARG A 670 13.97 -8.69 -4.38
CA ARG A 670 14.08 -8.62 -5.85
C ARG A 670 15.12 -7.59 -6.34
N PRO A 671 15.09 -6.30 -5.93
CA PRO A 671 16.10 -5.32 -6.36
C PRO A 671 17.53 -5.73 -6.04
N LEU A 672 17.76 -6.26 -4.84
CA LEU A 672 19.09 -6.66 -4.40
C LEU A 672 19.60 -7.87 -5.19
N ILE A 673 18.74 -8.88 -5.45
CA ILE A 673 19.11 -10.04 -6.27
C ILE A 673 19.53 -9.59 -7.67
N MET A 674 18.75 -8.71 -8.31
CA MET A 674 19.07 -8.18 -9.63
C MET A 674 20.44 -7.49 -9.66
N LEU A 675 20.73 -6.67 -8.65
CA LEU A 675 22.03 -5.98 -8.56
C LEU A 675 23.18 -6.95 -8.28
N LEU A 676 23.00 -7.89 -7.36
CA LEU A 676 24.02 -8.90 -7.02
C LEU A 676 24.35 -9.77 -8.25
N GLU A 677 23.34 -10.18 -9.02
CA GLU A 677 23.53 -10.90 -10.29
C GLU A 677 24.30 -10.05 -11.31
N ALA A 678 23.94 -8.77 -11.46
CA ALA A 678 24.61 -7.85 -12.39
C ALA A 678 26.10 -7.61 -12.06
N ILE A 679 26.47 -7.63 -10.78
CA ILE A 679 27.88 -7.54 -10.33
C ILE A 679 28.60 -8.89 -10.29
N GLY A 680 27.92 -9.96 -10.72
CA GLY A 680 28.51 -11.26 -11.03
C GLY A 680 28.34 -12.35 -9.97
N VAL A 681 27.44 -12.17 -9.00
CA VAL A 681 27.01 -13.27 -8.10
C VAL A 681 26.21 -14.28 -8.93
N PRO A 682 26.55 -15.58 -8.92
CA PRO A 682 25.89 -16.57 -9.76
C PRO A 682 24.40 -16.77 -9.40
N TYR A 683 23.54 -16.94 -10.40
CA TYR A 683 22.10 -17.22 -10.23
C TYR A 683 21.85 -18.42 -9.29
N GLU A 684 22.68 -19.46 -9.42
CA GLU A 684 22.62 -20.69 -8.63
C GLU A 684 22.71 -20.43 -7.13
N THR A 685 23.39 -19.36 -6.73
CA THR A 685 23.46 -18.91 -5.34
C THR A 685 22.07 -18.57 -4.82
N PHE A 686 21.30 -17.74 -5.55
CA PHE A 686 19.96 -17.33 -5.10
C PHE A 686 18.99 -18.52 -5.11
N LEU A 687 19.06 -19.36 -6.14
CA LEU A 687 18.24 -20.56 -6.25
C LEU A 687 18.50 -21.53 -5.08
N LYS A 688 19.77 -21.72 -4.68
CA LYS A 688 20.13 -22.53 -3.51
C LYS A 688 19.41 -22.06 -2.25
N TYR A 689 19.50 -20.77 -1.91
CA TYR A 689 18.84 -20.24 -0.70
C TYR A 689 17.31 -20.21 -0.82
N GLN A 690 16.76 -20.02 -2.03
CA GLN A 690 15.32 -20.14 -2.25
C GLN A 690 14.83 -21.56 -2.00
N ASN A 691 15.54 -22.58 -2.51
CA ASN A 691 15.20 -23.98 -2.31
C ASN A 691 15.25 -24.38 -0.82
N ILE A 692 16.26 -23.90 -0.09
CA ILE A 692 16.34 -24.08 1.37
C ILE A 692 15.09 -23.46 2.04
N ALA A 693 14.73 -22.23 1.69
CA ALA A 693 13.59 -21.55 2.28
C ALA A 693 12.24 -22.23 1.98
N VAL A 694 12.08 -22.79 0.77
CA VAL A 694 10.89 -23.57 0.40
C VAL A 694 10.82 -24.87 1.19
N ALA A 695 11.94 -25.61 1.29
CA ALA A 695 12.00 -26.82 2.10
C ALA A 695 11.67 -26.52 3.57
N ASP A 696 12.23 -25.45 4.14
CA ASP A 696 11.97 -25.02 5.52
C ASP A 696 10.50 -24.68 5.78
N ALA A 697 9.81 -24.08 4.81
CA ALA A 697 8.38 -23.81 4.91
C ALA A 697 7.57 -25.12 5.00
N HIS A 698 7.93 -26.12 4.19
CA HIS A 698 7.26 -27.42 4.25
C HIS A 698 7.58 -28.21 5.53
N ARG A 699 8.80 -28.10 6.08
CA ARG A 699 9.16 -28.73 7.37
C ARG A 699 8.29 -28.27 8.55
N ALA A 700 7.57 -27.16 8.41
CA ALA A 700 6.61 -26.72 9.42
C ALA A 700 5.50 -27.75 9.71
N THR A 701 5.20 -28.68 8.78
CA THR A 701 4.23 -29.76 8.99
C THR A 701 4.76 -30.91 9.84
N GLU A 702 6.08 -31.00 10.07
CA GLU A 702 6.71 -32.13 10.74
C GLU A 702 6.58 -32.07 12.27
N SER A 703 6.59 -30.87 12.86
CA SER A 703 6.37 -30.70 14.29
C SER A 703 5.87 -29.31 14.69
N LEU A 704 5.26 -29.21 15.87
CA LEU A 704 4.85 -27.94 16.48
C LEU A 704 6.03 -26.99 16.70
N GLU A 705 7.24 -27.50 16.94
CA GLU A 705 8.44 -26.68 17.07
C GLU A 705 8.80 -26.00 15.73
N HIS A 706 8.80 -26.76 14.64
CA HIS A 706 9.07 -26.23 13.29
C HIS A 706 7.99 -25.24 12.86
N ALA A 707 6.71 -25.59 13.08
CA ALA A 707 5.59 -24.67 12.85
C ALA A 707 5.76 -23.36 13.62
N ALA A 708 6.08 -23.44 14.92
CA ALA A 708 6.28 -22.27 15.76
C ALA A 708 7.40 -21.36 15.25
N ARG A 709 8.57 -21.94 14.89
CA ARG A 709 9.72 -21.20 14.35
C ARG A 709 9.41 -20.54 13.01
N MET A 710 8.67 -21.21 12.13
CA MET A 710 8.23 -20.64 10.86
C MET A 710 7.28 -19.46 11.12
N LEU A 711 6.22 -19.66 11.91
CA LEU A 711 5.26 -18.61 12.25
C LEU A 711 5.96 -17.38 12.84
N GLU A 712 6.87 -17.59 13.80
CA GLU A 712 7.63 -16.49 14.41
C GLU A 712 8.51 -15.75 13.39
N SER A 713 9.17 -16.46 12.48
CA SER A 713 10.06 -15.89 11.46
C SER A 713 9.33 -15.00 10.46
N PHE A 714 8.04 -15.26 10.21
CA PHE A 714 7.19 -14.46 9.33
C PHE A 714 6.22 -13.56 10.10
N GLY A 715 6.31 -13.51 11.43
CA GLY A 715 5.46 -12.66 12.27
C GLY A 715 4.00 -13.12 12.37
N LEU A 716 3.71 -14.37 11.99
CA LEU A 716 2.38 -14.95 12.00
C LEU A 716 1.97 -15.39 13.41
N GLY A 717 0.68 -15.28 13.74
CA GLY A 717 0.14 -15.82 15.00
C GLY A 717 0.54 -15.10 16.29
N THR A 718 1.27 -13.97 16.21
CA THR A 718 1.76 -13.23 17.38
C THR A 718 0.64 -12.77 18.30
N SER A 719 -0.46 -12.23 17.76
CA SER A 719 -1.58 -11.68 18.54
C SER A 719 -2.26 -12.73 19.43
N TYR A 720 -2.29 -13.98 18.95
CA TYR A 720 -2.88 -15.13 19.65
C TYR A 720 -1.84 -15.97 20.40
N ARG A 721 -0.57 -15.53 20.43
CA ARG A 721 0.56 -16.24 21.07
C ARG A 721 0.78 -17.67 20.56
N LEU A 722 0.41 -17.97 19.32
CA LEU A 722 0.45 -19.34 18.77
C LEU A 722 1.83 -19.99 18.90
N THR A 723 2.91 -19.30 18.53
CA THR A 723 4.29 -19.77 18.70
C THR A 723 4.56 -20.22 20.14
N SER A 724 4.14 -19.45 21.14
CA SER A 724 4.38 -19.78 22.55
C SER A 724 3.58 -20.98 23.01
N VAL A 725 2.35 -21.13 22.51
CA VAL A 725 1.49 -22.29 22.80
C VAL A 725 2.12 -23.54 22.19
N MET A 726 2.47 -23.51 20.91
CA MET A 726 3.11 -24.61 20.19
C MET A 726 4.42 -25.05 20.84
N LEU A 727 5.32 -24.12 21.19
CA LEU A 727 6.56 -24.43 21.91
C LEU A 727 6.32 -24.97 23.33
N SER A 728 5.20 -24.63 23.95
CA SER A 728 4.85 -25.18 25.27
C SER A 728 4.28 -26.59 25.16
N LEU A 729 3.45 -26.85 24.15
CA LEU A 729 2.96 -28.19 23.82
C LEU A 729 4.12 -29.13 23.47
N HIS A 730 5.06 -28.68 22.64
CA HIS A 730 6.28 -29.43 22.32
C HIS A 730 7.09 -29.77 23.58
N ARG A 731 7.27 -28.82 24.51
CA ARG A 731 7.94 -29.08 25.80
C ARG A 731 7.19 -30.05 26.71
N LEU A 732 5.89 -30.23 26.50
CA LEU A 732 5.07 -31.23 27.18
C LEU A 732 5.06 -32.59 26.46
N GLY A 733 5.83 -32.74 25.37
CA GLY A 733 5.92 -33.98 24.58
C GLY A 733 4.84 -34.11 23.51
N ILE A 734 4.12 -33.04 23.17
CA ILE A 734 3.12 -33.02 22.10
C ILE A 734 3.78 -32.41 20.86
N ASP A 735 4.15 -33.26 19.91
CA ASP A 735 4.89 -32.83 18.70
C ASP A 735 4.00 -32.54 17.51
N CYS A 736 2.79 -33.11 17.45
CA CYS A 736 1.83 -32.89 16.37
C CYS A 736 0.39 -32.95 16.89
N LEU A 737 -0.54 -32.40 16.10
CA LEU A 737 -1.98 -32.39 16.38
C LEU A 737 -2.74 -33.09 15.25
N PRO A 738 -2.57 -34.42 15.09
CA PRO A 738 -3.11 -35.14 13.94
C PRO A 738 -4.65 -35.12 13.95
N GLY A 739 -5.26 -34.76 12.81
CA GLY A 739 -6.71 -34.76 12.61
C GLY A 739 -7.44 -33.50 13.09
N ASP A 740 -6.72 -32.50 13.62
CA ASP A 740 -7.30 -31.20 13.96
C ASP A 740 -7.45 -30.34 12.70
N LYS A 741 -8.69 -30.27 12.19
CA LYS A 741 -9.03 -29.53 10.96
C LYS A 741 -8.65 -28.05 11.02
N PHE A 742 -8.66 -27.44 12.22
CA PHE A 742 -8.31 -26.03 12.39
C PHE A 742 -6.80 -25.84 12.25
N TYR A 743 -6.00 -26.65 12.95
CA TYR A 743 -4.54 -26.63 12.88
C TYR A 743 -4.04 -26.90 11.46
N ASP A 744 -4.57 -27.94 10.81
CA ASP A 744 -4.17 -28.32 9.44
C ASP A 744 -4.43 -27.18 8.45
N ARG A 745 -5.64 -26.61 8.45
CA ARG A 745 -5.97 -25.45 7.60
C ARG A 745 -5.13 -24.24 7.94
N MET A 746 -5.00 -23.90 9.23
CA MET A 746 -4.20 -22.75 9.67
C MET A 746 -2.75 -22.88 9.19
N LEU A 747 -2.17 -24.08 9.29
CA LEU A 747 -0.80 -24.34 8.85
C LEU A 747 -0.68 -24.28 7.32
N GLU A 748 -1.63 -24.84 6.58
CA GLU A 748 -1.71 -24.72 5.12
C GLU A 748 -1.74 -23.26 4.68
N PHE A 749 -2.59 -22.43 5.28
CA PHE A 749 -2.64 -20.99 5.02
C PHE A 749 -1.31 -20.30 5.35
N ALA A 750 -0.66 -20.66 6.46
CA ALA A 750 0.63 -20.10 6.85
C ALA A 750 1.73 -20.46 5.84
N ILE A 751 1.81 -21.71 5.41
CA ILE A 751 2.78 -22.17 4.39
C ILE A 751 2.52 -21.46 3.07
N ASN A 752 1.27 -21.42 2.61
CA ASN A 752 0.90 -20.72 1.38
C ASN A 752 1.23 -19.22 1.45
N HIS A 753 1.06 -18.58 2.61
CA HIS A 753 1.49 -17.19 2.82
C HIS A 753 3.01 -17.05 2.66
N VAL A 754 3.80 -17.91 3.30
CA VAL A 754 5.27 -17.91 3.20
C VAL A 754 5.72 -18.11 1.75
N LEU A 755 5.18 -19.11 1.05
CA LEU A 755 5.49 -19.38 -0.35
C LEU A 755 5.09 -18.20 -1.27
N ARG A 756 3.96 -17.54 -1.00
CA ARG A 756 3.54 -16.34 -1.73
C ARG A 756 4.50 -15.17 -1.50
N VAL A 757 4.99 -14.97 -0.27
CA VAL A 757 5.99 -13.94 0.04
C VAL A 757 7.32 -14.23 -0.67
N LEU A 758 7.76 -15.49 -0.71
CA LEU A 758 8.93 -15.91 -1.47
C LEU A 758 8.74 -15.66 -2.98
N LYS A 759 7.62 -16.08 -3.56
CA LYS A 759 7.30 -15.91 -5.00
C LYS A 759 7.19 -14.44 -5.40
N ASN A 760 6.47 -13.63 -4.61
CA ASN A 760 6.08 -12.28 -5.00
C ASN A 760 7.07 -11.20 -4.55
N HIS A 761 7.89 -11.45 -3.54
CA HIS A 761 8.84 -10.46 -3.02
C HIS A 761 10.30 -10.95 -3.00
N ALA A 762 10.55 -12.22 -3.32
CA ALA A 762 11.86 -12.86 -3.20
C ALA A 762 12.51 -12.64 -1.83
N ARG A 763 11.69 -12.64 -0.76
CA ARG A 763 12.12 -12.45 0.64
C ARG A 763 12.84 -13.71 1.15
N ILE A 764 14.00 -14.00 0.58
CA ILE A 764 14.73 -15.26 0.80
C ILE A 764 15.69 -15.07 1.98
N PRO A 765 15.56 -15.82 3.09
CA PRO A 765 16.47 -15.73 4.22
C PRO A 765 17.87 -16.24 3.85
N VAL A 766 18.90 -15.54 4.33
CA VAL A 766 20.30 -16.01 4.26
C VAL A 766 20.79 -16.23 5.70
N PRO A 767 20.89 -17.49 6.16
CA PRO A 767 21.41 -17.81 7.49
C PRO A 767 22.82 -17.22 7.69
N ASN A 768 23.14 -16.78 8.91
CA ASN A 768 24.43 -16.17 9.28
C ASN A 768 24.82 -14.88 8.52
N ALA A 769 23.90 -14.30 7.76
CA ALA A 769 23.94 -12.90 7.36
C ALA A 769 23.00 -12.08 8.27
N TYR A 770 23.30 -10.80 8.42
CA TYR A 770 22.65 -9.96 9.43
C TYR A 770 22.21 -8.62 8.89
N THR A 771 21.17 -8.08 9.51
CA THR A 771 20.71 -6.70 9.30
C THR A 771 20.97 -5.92 10.58
N LEU A 772 21.90 -4.96 10.54
CA LEU A 772 22.42 -4.25 11.71
C LEU A 772 22.24 -2.74 11.55
N VAL A 773 22.04 -2.02 12.66
CA VAL A 773 21.98 -0.56 12.62
C VAL A 773 23.38 0.04 12.49
N GLY A 774 23.51 1.13 11.75
CA GLY A 774 24.76 1.87 11.64
C GLY A 774 25.02 2.80 12.81
N VAL A 775 26.28 2.87 13.25
CA VAL A 775 26.78 3.89 14.18
C VAL A 775 28.19 4.32 13.75
N ALA A 776 28.66 5.46 14.26
CA ALA A 776 29.98 6.00 13.92
C ALA A 776 31.05 5.58 14.94
N ASP A 777 32.27 5.36 14.45
CA ASP A 777 33.46 5.21 15.29
C ASP A 777 33.96 6.56 15.80
N VAL A 778 33.29 7.05 16.87
CA VAL A 778 33.60 8.35 17.48
C VAL A 778 35.00 8.43 18.12
N HIS A 779 35.68 7.29 18.31
CA HIS A 779 37.02 7.22 18.88
C HIS A 779 38.12 7.04 17.83
N LYS A 780 37.75 6.93 16.56
CA LYS A 780 38.68 6.83 15.42
C LYS A 780 39.62 5.65 15.60
N GLU A 781 39.17 4.43 15.82
CA GLU A 781 40.01 3.22 15.81
C GLU A 781 40.04 2.51 14.44
N LEU A 782 38.96 2.60 13.67
CA LEU A 782 38.80 1.96 12.36
C LEU A 782 39.46 2.78 11.25
N LYS A 783 40.18 2.12 10.35
CA LYS A 783 40.70 2.74 9.11
C LYS A 783 39.61 2.86 8.05
N GLU A 784 39.88 3.65 7.00
CA GLU A 784 38.99 3.72 5.85
C GLU A 784 38.77 2.32 5.24
N GLY A 785 37.52 1.99 4.91
CA GLY A 785 37.13 0.65 4.43
C GLY A 785 37.02 -0.43 5.51
N GLU A 786 37.41 -0.15 6.76
CA GLU A 786 37.20 -1.05 7.89
C GLU A 786 35.87 -0.79 8.62
N VAL A 787 35.27 -1.87 9.12
CA VAL A 787 34.06 -1.84 9.94
C VAL A 787 34.23 -2.71 11.18
N PHE A 788 33.54 -2.37 12.26
CA PHE A 788 33.37 -3.26 13.40
C PHE A 788 31.91 -3.73 13.47
N ALA A 789 31.67 -5.03 13.39
CA ALA A 789 30.33 -5.59 13.48
C ALA A 789 30.31 -6.71 14.52
N CYS A 790 29.53 -6.51 15.57
CA CYS A 790 29.41 -7.43 16.69
C CYS A 790 27.96 -7.84 16.86
N VAL A 791 27.67 -9.13 16.71
CA VAL A 791 26.32 -9.68 16.80
C VAL A 791 26.15 -10.40 18.12
N LYS A 792 25.07 -10.08 18.84
CA LYS A 792 24.67 -10.77 20.06
C LYS A 792 23.25 -11.32 19.90
N PRO A 793 23.09 -12.59 19.49
CA PRO A 793 21.78 -13.22 19.36
C PRO A 793 21.02 -13.25 20.70
N HIS A 794 19.69 -13.28 20.64
CA HIS A 794 18.87 -13.34 21.86
C HIS A 794 19.08 -14.64 22.67
N ASP A 795 19.30 -15.75 21.97
CA ASP A 795 19.35 -17.09 22.57
C ASP A 795 20.76 -17.51 22.98
N SER A 796 21.77 -16.72 22.64
CA SER A 796 23.18 -16.96 22.98
C SER A 796 23.76 -15.72 23.63
N ASN A 797 24.33 -15.88 24.82
CA ASN A 797 25.01 -14.77 25.48
C ASN A 797 26.43 -14.52 24.93
N LYS A 798 26.87 -15.33 23.95
CA LYS A 798 28.21 -15.21 23.34
C LYS A 798 28.16 -14.22 22.16
N PRO A 799 29.01 -13.18 22.17
CA PRO A 799 29.13 -12.28 21.04
C PRO A 799 29.84 -12.96 19.87
N ILE A 800 29.36 -12.67 18.66
CA ILE A 800 29.91 -13.10 17.39
C ILE A 800 30.54 -11.87 16.74
N TYR A 801 31.85 -11.87 16.57
CA TYR A 801 32.57 -10.81 15.88
C TYR A 801 32.69 -11.20 14.41
N LEU A 802 32.19 -10.34 13.51
CA LEU A 802 32.39 -10.56 12.09
C LEU A 802 33.83 -10.19 11.72
N GLU A 803 34.48 -11.07 10.98
CA GLU A 803 35.88 -10.94 10.59
C GLU A 803 36.01 -11.19 9.08
N GLY A 804 36.90 -10.44 8.45
CA GLY A 804 37.19 -10.61 7.04
C GLY A 804 36.38 -9.70 6.12
N ASP A 805 36.34 -10.03 4.84
CA ASP A 805 35.57 -9.24 3.88
C ASP A 805 34.07 -9.44 4.11
N VAL A 806 33.33 -8.35 4.16
CA VAL A 806 31.86 -8.34 4.28
C VAL A 806 31.26 -7.59 3.11
N LEU A 807 30.23 -8.16 2.50
CA LEU A 807 29.40 -7.47 1.53
C LEU A 807 28.35 -6.66 2.29
N ILE A 808 28.30 -5.36 2.06
CA ILE A 808 27.41 -4.45 2.76
C ILE A 808 26.53 -3.68 1.78
N SER A 809 25.25 -3.55 2.12
CA SER A 809 24.27 -2.79 1.34
C SER A 809 23.20 -2.19 2.24
N ARG A 810 22.42 -1.24 1.70
CA ARG A 810 21.25 -0.64 2.36
C ARG A 810 20.07 -0.69 1.40
N SER A 811 18.88 -1.05 1.88
CA SER A 811 17.67 -1.01 1.06
C SER A 811 17.00 0.37 1.14
N PRO A 812 16.44 0.89 0.03
CA PRO A 812 16.40 0.31 -1.31
C PRO A 812 17.75 0.43 -2.04
N THR A 813 18.04 -0.54 -2.91
CA THR A 813 19.23 -0.57 -3.77
C THR A 813 18.82 -0.33 -5.22
N ILE A 814 19.45 0.63 -5.89
CA ILE A 814 19.12 1.07 -7.26
C ILE A 814 20.36 0.99 -8.16
N HIS A 815 21.52 1.43 -7.67
CA HIS A 815 22.77 1.46 -8.43
C HIS A 815 23.68 0.28 -8.07
N PRO A 816 24.46 -0.31 -9.00
CA PRO A 816 25.43 -1.38 -8.69
C PRO A 816 26.42 -1.02 -7.58
N GLY A 817 26.78 0.26 -7.47
CA GLY A 817 27.62 0.80 -6.41
C GLY A 817 26.95 0.94 -5.03
N ASP A 818 25.66 0.63 -4.87
CA ASP A 818 25.01 0.58 -3.55
C ASP A 818 25.41 -0.64 -2.72
N VAL A 819 26.11 -1.58 -3.36
CA VAL A 819 26.70 -2.75 -2.73
C VAL A 819 28.21 -2.54 -2.71
N GLN A 820 28.77 -2.48 -1.51
CA GLN A 820 30.20 -2.29 -1.29
C GLN A 820 30.79 -3.48 -0.55
N VAL A 821 32.11 -3.66 -0.67
CA VAL A 821 32.87 -4.63 0.13
C VAL A 821 33.68 -3.86 1.15
N ALA A 822 33.50 -4.19 2.43
CA ALA A 822 34.26 -3.62 3.55
C ALA A 822 35.01 -4.73 4.29
N ARG A 823 35.99 -4.34 5.12
CA ARG A 823 36.77 -5.27 5.94
C ARG A 823 36.31 -5.22 7.40
N ALA A 824 35.70 -6.29 7.89
CA ALA A 824 35.37 -6.42 9.30
C ALA A 824 36.61 -6.82 10.11
N ILE A 825 36.91 -6.06 11.17
CA ILE A 825 38.16 -6.20 11.94
C ILE A 825 38.20 -7.45 12.86
N GLY A 826 37.08 -8.16 13.02
CA GLY A 826 37.00 -9.31 13.91
C GLY A 826 36.99 -8.93 15.39
N ARG A 827 37.58 -9.80 16.22
CA ARG A 827 37.62 -9.61 17.67
C ARG A 827 38.52 -8.40 18.01
N PRO A 828 38.03 -7.44 18.80
CA PRO A 828 38.79 -6.22 19.07
C PRO A 828 40.01 -6.52 19.96
N ARG A 829 41.08 -5.75 19.76
CA ARG A 829 42.33 -5.88 20.54
C ARG A 829 42.08 -5.52 22.01
N GLU A 830 42.76 -6.15 22.95
CA GLU A 830 42.64 -5.79 24.37
C GLU A 830 43.00 -4.31 24.58
N GLY A 831 42.20 -3.60 25.39
CA GLY A 831 42.37 -2.17 25.66
C GLY A 831 41.75 -1.21 24.64
N SER A 832 41.35 -1.68 23.46
CA SER A 832 40.63 -0.90 22.43
C SER A 832 39.26 -0.43 22.91
N CYS A 833 38.70 0.59 22.24
CA CYS A 833 37.38 1.14 22.55
C CYS A 833 36.28 0.08 22.43
N PHE A 834 36.35 -0.76 21.39
CA PHE A 834 35.39 -1.84 21.15
C PHE A 834 35.56 -3.03 22.10
N ALA A 835 36.73 -3.20 22.72
CA ALA A 835 36.91 -4.19 23.79
C ALA A 835 36.32 -3.69 25.13
N LYS A 836 36.38 -2.38 25.39
CA LYS A 836 35.80 -1.75 26.60
C LYS A 836 34.29 -1.60 26.52
N GLU A 837 33.77 -1.25 25.35
CA GLU A 837 32.34 -1.15 25.05
C GLU A 837 32.06 -1.83 23.70
N PRO A 838 31.78 -3.15 23.72
CA PRO A 838 31.38 -3.84 22.51
C PRO A 838 29.98 -3.37 22.11
N LEU A 839 29.90 -2.54 21.05
CA LEU A 839 28.65 -2.00 20.51
C LEU A 839 27.80 -3.10 19.84
N PHE A 840 27.16 -3.93 20.67
CA PHE A 840 26.41 -5.11 20.22
C PHE A 840 25.25 -4.75 19.29
N ASN A 841 25.05 -5.61 18.29
CA ASN A 841 24.01 -5.54 17.26
C ASN A 841 24.07 -4.28 16.37
N THR A 842 25.28 -3.74 16.21
CA THR A 842 25.55 -2.60 15.32
C THR A 842 26.62 -2.95 14.30
N VAL A 843 26.66 -2.18 13.22
CA VAL A 843 27.83 -2.01 12.37
C VAL A 843 28.40 -0.61 12.61
N VAL A 844 29.65 -0.56 13.04
CA VAL A 844 30.37 0.69 13.31
C VAL A 844 31.18 1.05 12.08
N PHE A 845 30.98 2.26 11.58
CA PHE A 845 31.65 2.79 10.41
C PHE A 845 32.83 3.69 10.79
N SER A 846 33.93 3.56 10.05
CA SER A 846 35.08 4.45 10.21
C SER A 846 34.71 5.90 9.90
N VAL A 847 35.33 6.80 10.65
CA VAL A 847 35.30 8.25 10.41
C VAL A 847 36.66 8.79 9.92
N ARG A 848 37.62 7.91 9.64
CA ARG A 848 38.98 8.25 9.17
C ARG A 848 39.06 8.26 7.64
N GLY A 849 40.03 9.01 7.12
CA GLY A 849 40.38 9.06 5.70
C GLY A 849 41.69 8.38 5.30
N THR A 850 41.94 8.33 4.00
CA THR A 850 43.06 7.65 3.30
C THR A 850 44.42 8.33 3.41
N PHE A 851 44.52 9.54 3.95
CA PHE A 851 45.81 10.22 4.11
C PHE A 851 46.36 10.05 5.53
N TYR A 852 47.42 9.26 5.69
CA TYR A 852 48.27 9.27 6.89
C TYR A 852 49.74 9.28 6.49
N GLU A 853 50.49 10.24 6.99
CA GLU A 853 51.79 10.02 7.63
C GLU A 853 51.93 11.04 8.77
N ASP A 854 52.08 10.51 9.99
CA ASP A 854 52.59 11.09 11.22
C ASP A 854 52.60 12.62 11.40
N TYR A 855 51.56 13.14 12.07
CA TYR A 855 51.63 14.00 13.27
C TYR A 855 50.28 14.68 13.49
N VAL A 856 49.90 14.78 14.76
CA VAL A 856 48.67 15.37 15.31
C VAL A 856 48.31 16.71 14.65
N SER A 857 47.32 16.71 13.75
CA SER A 857 46.42 17.85 13.50
C SER A 857 45.15 17.35 12.80
N LEU A 858 44.07 18.12 12.84
CA LEU A 858 42.71 17.86 12.32
C LEU A 858 42.60 17.58 10.79
N LYS A 859 43.55 16.87 10.17
CA LYS A 859 43.66 16.64 8.72
C LYS A 859 43.15 15.28 8.22
N GLU A 860 42.69 14.38 9.08
CA GLU A 860 42.49 12.95 8.77
C GLU A 860 41.01 12.53 8.58
N VAL A 861 40.25 13.26 7.76
CA VAL A 861 38.88 12.86 7.42
C VAL A 861 38.82 12.35 5.98
N GLY A 862 38.11 11.24 5.75
CA GLY A 862 38.01 10.56 4.44
C GLY A 862 37.27 11.37 3.39
N GLU A 863 37.32 10.92 2.14
CA GLU A 863 36.69 11.62 1.01
C GLU A 863 35.17 11.45 1.00
N ARG A 864 34.66 10.29 1.47
CA ARG A 864 33.22 10.02 1.57
C ARG A 864 32.90 8.94 2.63
N PRO A 865 31.88 9.13 3.49
CA PRO A 865 31.46 8.10 4.45
C PRO A 865 30.85 6.88 3.77
N LEU A 866 31.21 5.67 4.21
CA LEU A 866 30.64 4.42 3.68
C LEU A 866 29.10 4.37 3.74
N PRO A 867 28.41 4.82 4.81
CA PRO A 867 26.95 4.96 4.82
C PRO A 867 26.37 5.67 3.59
N SER A 868 26.96 6.80 3.21
CA SER A 868 26.50 7.62 2.08
C SER A 868 26.73 6.93 0.73
N MET A 869 27.65 5.96 0.65
CA MET A 869 27.88 5.15 -0.54
C MET A 869 26.79 4.09 -0.77
N LEU A 870 26.03 3.76 0.28
CA LEU A 870 25.03 2.68 0.27
C LEU A 870 23.64 3.27 0.04
N GLY A 871 23.34 3.60 -1.23
CA GLY A 871 22.05 4.20 -1.60
C GLY A 871 21.82 5.60 -1.04
N GLY A 872 22.88 6.35 -0.69
CA GLY A 872 22.76 7.66 -0.04
C GLY A 872 22.30 7.60 1.42
N GLY A 873 22.80 6.62 2.19
CA GLY A 873 22.41 6.42 3.59
C GLY A 873 23.10 7.34 4.59
N ASP A 874 22.55 7.38 5.81
CA ASP A 874 23.03 8.15 6.96
C ASP A 874 23.02 7.28 8.22
N LEU A 875 23.26 7.85 9.40
CA LEU A 875 23.26 7.13 10.66
C LEU A 875 22.08 7.53 11.57
N ASP A 876 20.94 7.93 10.99
CA ASP A 876 19.75 8.39 11.74
C ASP A 876 18.80 7.25 12.19
N GLY A 877 19.20 6.02 11.88
CA GLY A 877 18.49 4.77 12.17
C GLY A 877 18.45 3.78 11.00
N ASP A 878 19.20 4.07 9.94
CA ASP A 878 19.42 3.16 8.82
C ASP A 878 19.95 1.80 9.27
N VAL A 879 19.45 0.76 8.59
CA VAL A 879 19.89 -0.61 8.78
C VAL A 879 20.61 -1.12 7.54
N TYR A 880 21.72 -1.80 7.79
CA TYR A 880 22.64 -2.30 6.78
C TYR A 880 22.60 -3.82 6.75
N ASN A 881 22.50 -4.33 5.54
CA ASN A 881 22.51 -5.74 5.19
C ASN A 881 23.97 -6.17 5.05
N VAL A 882 24.44 -7.05 5.93
CA VAL A 882 25.85 -7.49 6.01
C VAL A 882 25.93 -9.00 5.77
N ILE A 883 26.63 -9.39 4.70
CA ILE A 883 26.96 -10.80 4.39
C ILE A 883 28.45 -11.02 4.63
N PRO A 884 28.85 -11.89 5.59
CA PRO A 884 30.25 -12.28 5.74
C PRO A 884 30.70 -13.16 4.56
N LEU A 885 31.66 -12.69 3.77
CA LEU A 885 32.14 -13.41 2.58
C LEU A 885 33.06 -14.58 2.94
N GLY A 886 33.56 -14.65 4.19
CA GLY A 886 34.28 -15.81 4.70
C GLY A 886 33.38 -17.04 4.88
N THR A 887 32.14 -16.85 5.32
CA THR A 887 31.15 -17.94 5.48
C THR A 887 30.26 -18.11 4.26
N HIS A 888 30.09 -17.07 3.45
CA HIS A 888 29.30 -17.09 2.22
C HIS A 888 30.12 -16.64 1.01
N PRO A 889 31.17 -17.37 0.61
CA PRO A 889 32.05 -16.99 -0.49
C PRO A 889 31.31 -16.90 -1.83
N GLU A 890 30.18 -17.61 -2.00
CA GLU A 890 29.37 -17.59 -3.22
C GLU A 890 28.73 -16.22 -3.51
N PHE A 891 28.59 -15.34 -2.50
CA PHE A 891 28.12 -13.96 -2.68
C PHE A 891 29.23 -12.97 -3.04
N ARG A 892 30.48 -13.43 -3.21
CA ARG A 892 31.58 -12.52 -3.57
C ARG A 892 31.33 -11.95 -4.98
N PRO A 893 31.23 -10.62 -5.13
CA PRO A 893 31.00 -10.01 -6.43
C PRO A 893 32.23 -10.18 -7.32
N LYS A 894 32.00 -10.39 -8.63
CA LYS A 894 33.09 -10.47 -9.62
C LYS A 894 33.54 -9.08 -10.08
N LYS A 895 32.68 -8.07 -9.91
CA LYS A 895 32.91 -6.67 -10.27
C LYS A 895 32.47 -5.78 -9.11
N THR A 896 33.20 -4.69 -8.89
CA THR A 896 32.77 -3.61 -8.00
C THR A 896 32.57 -2.34 -8.81
N TYR A 897 31.70 -1.46 -8.33
CA TYR A 897 31.39 -0.19 -8.98
C TYR A 897 31.54 0.95 -7.99
N PRO A 898 31.94 2.15 -8.45
CA PRO A 898 31.94 3.33 -7.61
C PRO A 898 30.51 3.64 -7.14
N ALA A 899 30.39 4.18 -5.94
CA ALA A 899 29.12 4.59 -5.38
C ALA A 899 28.49 5.70 -6.20
N ALA A 900 27.16 5.67 -6.37
CA ALA A 900 26.44 6.75 -7.04
C ALA A 900 26.46 8.03 -6.19
N GLU A 901 26.34 9.19 -6.81
CA GLU A 901 26.36 10.48 -6.11
C GLU A 901 25.07 10.76 -5.32
N TYR A 902 23.91 10.30 -5.80
CA TYR A 902 22.59 10.58 -5.22
C TYR A 902 22.36 12.07 -4.92
N ALA A 903 22.54 12.93 -5.93
CA ALA A 903 22.26 14.35 -5.80
C ALA A 903 20.81 14.59 -5.34
N ALA A 904 20.63 15.48 -4.37
CA ALA A 904 19.31 15.81 -3.85
C ALA A 904 18.41 16.39 -4.96
N ALA A 905 17.15 15.96 -4.99
CA ALA A 905 16.18 16.47 -5.95
C ALA A 905 15.94 17.99 -5.74
N PRO A 906 15.66 18.76 -6.82
CA PRO A 906 15.34 20.17 -6.69
C PRO A 906 14.09 20.34 -5.82
N ARG A 907 14.25 21.11 -4.74
CA ARG A 907 13.21 21.30 -3.73
C ARG A 907 12.25 22.40 -4.16
N ARG A 908 10.95 22.19 -3.93
CA ARG A 908 9.95 23.27 -4.01
C ARG A 908 10.12 24.18 -2.78
N ILE A 909 10.73 25.33 -3.00
CA ILE A 909 10.91 26.39 -2.01
C ILE A 909 9.87 27.48 -2.29
N LEU A 910 9.14 27.90 -1.25
CA LEU A 910 8.20 29.00 -1.29
C LEU A 910 8.90 30.32 -0.94
N ASP A 911 8.35 31.42 -1.44
CA ASP A 911 8.73 32.79 -1.09
C ASP A 911 8.26 33.22 0.30
N ARG A 912 7.37 32.42 0.91
CA ARG A 912 6.81 32.60 2.25
C ARG A 912 6.94 31.33 3.10
N PRO A 913 6.82 31.43 4.43
CA PRO A 913 6.66 30.25 5.28
C PRO A 913 5.47 29.38 4.86
N ALA A 914 5.68 28.05 4.89
CA ALA A 914 4.64 27.07 4.63
C ALA A 914 3.57 27.08 5.74
N ASN A 915 2.32 26.87 5.35
CA ASN A 915 1.17 26.70 6.24
C ASN A 915 0.52 25.31 6.03
N MET A 916 -0.53 25.00 6.79
CA MET A 916 -1.18 23.68 6.72
C MET A 916 -1.91 23.39 5.40
N ASN A 917 -2.28 24.41 4.61
CA ASN A 917 -2.80 24.19 3.27
C ASN A 917 -1.69 23.74 2.31
N ASP A 918 -0.47 24.27 2.47
CA ASP A 918 0.69 23.80 1.68
C ASP A 918 1.08 22.37 2.09
N VAL A 919 0.92 22.02 3.38
CA VAL A 919 1.09 20.64 3.88
C VAL A 919 0.01 19.72 3.32
N ALA A 920 -1.25 20.18 3.25
CA ALA A 920 -2.33 19.43 2.63
C ALA A 920 -2.04 19.18 1.15
N ASP A 921 -1.58 20.19 0.40
CA ASP A 921 -1.17 20.02 -0.99
C ASP A 921 -0.04 19.00 -1.16
N PHE A 922 0.95 18.99 -0.25
CA PHE A 922 1.98 17.95 -0.23
C PHE A 922 1.40 16.54 0.00
N VAL A 923 0.42 16.38 0.89
CA VAL A 923 -0.25 15.08 1.11
C VAL A 923 -0.99 14.63 -0.15
N LEU A 924 -1.69 15.54 -0.84
CA LEU A 924 -2.39 15.24 -2.10
C LEU A 924 -1.41 14.82 -3.20
N ASP A 925 -0.29 15.52 -3.32
CA ASP A 925 0.80 15.16 -4.23
C ASP A 925 1.35 13.78 -3.88
N PHE A 926 1.65 13.51 -2.60
CA PHE A 926 2.16 12.21 -2.14
C PHE A 926 1.22 11.07 -2.53
N ILE A 927 -0.08 11.18 -2.20
CA ILE A 927 -1.09 10.16 -2.56
C ILE A 927 -1.16 10.02 -4.09
N SER A 928 -1.11 11.13 -4.84
CA SER A 928 -1.16 11.10 -6.31
C SER A 928 0.04 10.40 -6.96
N PHE A 929 1.23 10.55 -6.40
CA PHE A 929 2.47 10.00 -6.95
C PHE A 929 2.76 8.57 -6.50
N ASP A 930 2.40 8.20 -5.27
CA ASP A 930 2.51 6.83 -4.76
C ASP A 930 1.68 5.85 -5.61
N VAL A 931 0.60 6.36 -6.23
CA VAL A 931 -0.26 5.62 -7.15
C VAL A 931 0.34 5.51 -8.57
N GLY A 932 1.33 6.34 -8.92
CA GLY A 932 1.88 6.48 -10.27
C GLY A 932 3.35 6.08 -10.47
N MET A 933 4.19 6.01 -9.42
CA MET A 933 5.62 5.65 -9.51
C MET A 933 6.19 5.05 -8.21
N HIS A 934 7.32 4.35 -8.32
CA HIS A 934 8.09 3.80 -7.20
C HIS A 934 8.41 4.89 -6.14
N PRO A 935 8.12 4.66 -4.84
CA PRO A 935 8.01 5.70 -3.78
C PRO A 935 9.33 6.31 -3.25
N SER A 936 10.46 6.17 -3.95
CA SER A 936 11.78 6.55 -3.41
C SER A 936 12.19 8.01 -3.62
N SER A 937 11.45 8.82 -4.39
CA SER A 937 11.90 10.15 -4.84
C SER A 937 11.25 11.38 -4.17
N LEU A 938 10.27 11.23 -3.28
CA LEU A 938 9.50 12.37 -2.75
C LEU A 938 9.90 12.85 -1.34
N VAL A 939 10.71 12.06 -0.62
CA VAL A 939 11.10 12.36 0.77
C VAL A 939 12.60 12.70 0.89
N GLN A 940 13.39 12.42 -0.15
CA GLN A 940 14.77 12.91 -0.30
C GLN A 940 14.79 14.23 -1.08
#